data_AF-A0A1B8C781-F1
#
_entry.id   AF-A0A1B8C781-F1
#
_cell.length_a   1.000
_cell.length_b   1.000
_cell.length_c   1.000
_cell.angle_alpha   90.00
_cell.angle_beta   90.00
_cell.angle_gamma   90.00
#
_symmetry.space_group_name_H-M   'P 1'
#
loop_
_entity.id
_entity.type
_entity.pdbx_description
1 polymer ?
#
loop_
_entity_poly.entity_id
_entity_poly.type
_entity_poly.pdbx_seq_one_letter_code
_entity_poly.pdbx_strand_id
1 'polypeptide(L)'
;MGLLQITGLCGAAGALWYIWRLRNSKIIEVVPQRRSSVAPPPPQPQELILDPEESDPGLLRKHSEFRSFTTSRFTYPNVRVFHRKHTQAEKLPKVPAPLPLLVFIHGLGGSAAQFHPLLTSMVNVSSCIAIDMPGCGRSSFEPRSWDAYKTDALAELLEVIIEEYREKDTKQGVVLIGHSMGCSLAALLASKNSPSYNGLSEHVVGFIAICPKAEPPNEKETKLFKKLLWVPGTIFDLFRRWDRRGGINSASVTRFVGEAAGTETRELQLRFNAQSRTPVWRRMASGSLPNYRDGVADGGLPGRETWAGLDCPVFLVAGEADHVTKAKEIAIIEDFMGKSHPVQDDTDDRSEAINDSAAPFDSSMSRDNRTSMDSTFDDDLGTIADESFEDTGSVTPPTPESPDDIQAIYDNSDTPQKELGALPPQPLKPKRVLKTTILPAPANHALLYMPASVRILAGLVSDFLGSHVTQRLSLGWQLQFLSTSGKWDVKNLAKWQAVAPVSAPIAGIFRAMKTLREVDENHCPEVFARDWSRWVKDVVDISHEAPVYDPRGLEKGGIRYHKLPTVSKIPPTSQEVTEFINFVDRLREEQKERKLTKGWGDELYIAVHCHYGFNRTGFFIVCYLIEREGYEVQEALDEFAKRRPKGIRHAHFMDQLFVRYCKGLKAAPTF
;
A
#
# COMPACT_ATOMS: atom_id res chain seq x y z
N MET A 1 -2.43 29.04 -14.97
CA MET A 1 -3.40 29.87 -14.22
C MET A 1 -2.91 30.33 -12.85
N GLY A 2 -2.16 29.55 -12.06
CA GLY A 2 -1.73 29.97 -10.70
C GLY A 2 -0.63 31.04 -10.59
N LEU A 3 0.13 31.29 -11.67
CA LEU A 3 1.24 32.26 -11.67
C LEU A 3 0.88 33.60 -12.35
N LEU A 4 -0.10 33.59 -13.26
CA LEU A 4 -0.57 34.76 -14.00
C LEU A 4 -1.45 35.69 -13.14
N GLN A 5 -2.02 35.19 -12.03
CA GLN A 5 -2.66 36.04 -11.03
C GLN A 5 -1.65 36.78 -10.13
N ILE A 6 -0.37 36.38 -10.14
CA ILE A 6 0.67 36.93 -9.24
C ILE A 6 1.11 38.34 -9.65
N THR A 7 1.07 38.68 -10.94
CA THR A 7 1.44 40.03 -11.39
C THR A 7 0.40 41.10 -11.06
N GLY A 8 -0.85 40.72 -10.76
CA GLY A 8 -1.90 41.66 -10.36
C GLY A 8 -1.93 41.99 -8.86
N LEU A 9 -1.46 41.07 -8.00
CA LEU A 9 -1.52 41.23 -6.54
C LEU A 9 -0.27 41.90 -5.94
N CYS A 10 0.85 41.94 -6.67
CA CYS A 10 2.06 42.65 -6.25
C CYS A 10 2.04 44.16 -6.60
N GLY A 11 1.00 44.65 -7.28
CA GLY A 11 0.76 46.08 -7.50
C GLY A 11 -0.07 46.69 -6.36
N ALA A 12 0.05 48.02 -6.18
CA ALA A 12 -0.59 48.82 -5.13
C ALA A 12 -2.11 48.61 -4.89
N ALA A 13 -2.80 47.89 -5.78
CA ALA A 13 -4.20 47.50 -5.66
C ALA A 13 -4.48 46.52 -4.48
N GLY A 14 -3.54 45.65 -4.12
CA GLY A 14 -3.73 44.68 -3.02
C GLY A 14 -3.85 45.34 -1.63
N ALA A 15 -3.11 46.43 -1.41
CA ALA A 15 -3.16 47.20 -0.16
C ALA A 15 -4.48 47.99 -0.03
N LEU A 16 -5.00 48.52 -1.15
CA LEU A 16 -6.26 49.27 -1.18
C LEU A 16 -7.48 48.37 -0.93
N TRP A 17 -7.47 47.13 -1.43
CA TRP A 17 -8.53 46.15 -1.16
C TRP A 17 -8.57 45.72 0.33
N TYR A 18 -7.40 45.57 0.96
CA TYR A 18 -7.29 45.23 2.37
C TYR A 18 -7.79 46.36 3.29
N ILE A 19 -7.46 47.61 2.97
CA ILE A 19 -7.94 48.81 3.70
C ILE A 19 -9.46 48.99 3.51
N TRP A 20 -9.98 48.68 2.32
CA TRP A 20 -11.42 48.72 2.05
C TRP A 20 -12.20 47.65 2.83
N ARG A 21 -11.66 46.42 2.95
CA ARG A 21 -12.30 45.32 3.69
C ARG A 21 -12.33 45.53 5.20
N LEU A 22 -11.28 46.14 5.77
CA LEU A 22 -11.23 46.50 7.18
C LEU A 22 -12.24 47.60 7.55
N ARG A 23 -12.60 48.47 6.61
CA ARG A 23 -13.56 49.57 6.84
C ARG A 23 -15.03 49.13 6.87
N ASN A 24 -15.36 47.96 6.31
CA ASN A 24 -16.75 47.52 6.08
C ASN A 24 -17.20 46.30 6.91
N SER A 25 -16.41 45.86 7.89
CA SER A 25 -16.78 44.71 8.72
C SER A 25 -17.48 45.17 10.01
N LYS A 26 -18.82 45.15 10.04
CA LYS A 26 -19.61 45.38 11.26
C LYS A 26 -19.43 44.21 12.23
N ILE A 27 -19.06 44.52 13.47
CA ILE A 27 -18.96 43.58 14.59
C ILE A 27 -20.37 43.24 15.07
N ILE A 28 -20.70 41.94 15.13
CA ILE A 28 -21.89 41.43 15.82
C ILE A 28 -21.41 40.92 17.18
N GLU A 29 -21.81 41.58 18.26
CA GLU A 29 -21.61 41.08 19.62
C GLU A 29 -22.65 40.02 19.95
N VAL A 30 -22.19 38.87 20.46
CA VAL A 30 -23.04 37.82 21.04
C VAL A 30 -22.73 37.74 22.54
N VAL A 31 -23.77 37.91 23.35
CA VAL A 31 -23.76 37.89 24.82
C VAL A 31 -23.54 36.46 25.35
N PRO A 32 -22.72 36.23 26.40
CA PRO A 32 -22.48 34.88 26.92
C PRO A 32 -23.48 34.49 28.02
N GLN A 33 -24.11 33.32 27.87
CA GLN A 33 -24.80 32.65 28.98
C GLN A 33 -23.85 31.70 29.73
N ARG A 34 -23.79 31.86 31.06
CA ARG A 34 -23.07 30.96 31.99
C ARG A 34 -23.78 29.62 32.12
N ARG A 35 -23.05 28.52 31.96
CA ARG A 35 -23.25 27.29 32.75
C ARG A 35 -21.92 26.65 33.12
N SER A 36 -21.82 26.27 34.37
CA SER A 36 -20.69 25.64 35.05
C SER A 36 -20.74 24.12 34.91
N SER A 37 -19.67 23.54 34.39
CA SER A 37 -19.18 22.20 34.75
C SER A 37 -17.72 22.12 34.31
N VAL A 38 -16.81 21.93 35.27
CA VAL A 38 -15.36 21.85 35.02
C VAL A 38 -15.08 20.56 34.26
N ALA A 39 -14.95 20.67 32.94
CA ALA A 39 -14.31 19.64 32.13
C ALA A 39 -12.79 19.69 32.40
N PRO A 40 -12.10 18.54 32.38
CA PRO A 40 -10.64 18.54 32.43
C PRO A 40 -10.10 19.41 31.27
N PRO A 41 -8.96 20.09 31.47
CA PRO A 41 -8.39 20.94 30.43
C PRO A 41 -8.25 20.12 29.14
N PRO A 42 -8.61 20.68 27.97
CA PRO A 42 -8.38 20.00 26.71
C PRO A 42 -6.89 19.63 26.65
N PRO A 43 -6.54 18.44 26.12
CA PRO A 43 -5.15 18.09 25.91
C PRO A 43 -4.50 19.25 25.16
N GLN A 44 -3.38 19.76 25.69
CA GLN A 44 -2.64 20.83 25.02
C GLN A 44 -2.38 20.38 23.57
N PRO A 45 -2.54 21.27 22.56
CA PRO A 45 -2.21 20.90 21.19
C PRO A 45 -0.75 20.42 21.18
N GLN A 46 -0.52 19.14 20.89
CA GLN A 46 0.85 18.66 20.66
C GLN A 46 1.45 19.54 19.57
N GLU A 47 2.55 20.22 19.87
CA GLU A 47 3.23 21.02 18.87
C GLU A 47 3.60 20.14 17.68
N LEU A 48 3.20 20.56 16.48
CA LEU A 48 3.48 19.81 15.27
C LEU A 48 4.99 19.80 15.03
N ILE A 49 5.62 18.63 15.20
CA ILE A 49 7.05 18.44 14.94
C ILE A 49 7.33 18.67 13.45
N LEU A 50 8.14 19.68 13.14
CA LEU A 50 8.50 20.07 11.78
C LEU A 50 9.92 19.62 11.38
N ASP A 51 10.78 19.37 12.37
CA ASP A 51 12.15 18.94 12.11
C ASP A 51 12.18 17.55 11.43
N PRO A 52 12.90 17.37 10.31
CA PRO A 52 12.91 16.12 9.55
C PRO A 52 13.62 14.96 10.25
N GLU A 53 14.44 15.21 11.28
CA GLU A 53 15.07 14.17 12.09
C GLU A 53 14.15 13.72 13.22
N GLU A 54 13.51 14.65 13.93
CA GLU A 54 12.54 14.32 14.99
C GLU A 54 11.25 13.69 14.44
N SER A 55 10.77 14.15 13.29
CA SER A 55 9.55 13.64 12.64
C SER A 55 9.79 12.43 11.72
N ASP A 56 11.01 11.90 11.68
CA ASP A 56 11.39 10.80 10.77
C ASP A 56 10.63 9.51 11.14
N PRO A 57 9.85 8.92 10.22
CA PRO A 57 9.10 7.71 10.53
C PRO A 57 9.99 6.57 11.00
N GLY A 58 9.54 5.81 12.00
CA GLY A 58 10.36 4.75 12.64
C GLY A 58 10.93 3.73 11.65
N LEU A 59 10.15 3.34 10.63
CA LEU A 59 10.60 2.45 9.54
C LEU A 59 11.78 3.06 8.78
N LEU A 60 11.68 4.33 8.40
CA LEU A 60 12.73 5.01 7.66
C LEU A 60 13.95 5.24 8.55
N ARG A 61 13.76 5.65 9.81
CA ARG A 61 14.83 5.87 10.78
C ARG A 61 15.68 4.62 11.03
N LYS A 62 15.04 3.44 11.14
CA LYS A 62 15.70 2.15 11.44
C LYS A 62 16.50 1.59 10.25
N HIS A 63 16.09 1.89 9.01
CA HIS A 63 16.61 1.25 7.80
C HIS A 63 17.18 2.26 6.80
N SER A 64 17.59 3.45 7.25
CA SER A 64 18.29 4.42 6.42
C SER A 64 19.75 4.47 6.75
N GLU A 65 20.56 4.62 5.72
CA GLU A 65 21.97 4.95 5.83
C GLU A 65 22.28 6.21 5.03
N PHE A 66 23.44 6.79 5.32
CA PHE A 66 23.92 8.03 4.75
C PHE A 66 25.25 7.75 4.06
N ARG A 67 25.31 7.93 2.74
CA ARG A 67 26.46 7.53 1.94
C ARG A 67 26.87 8.62 0.96
N SER A 68 28.15 8.57 0.58
CA SER A 68 28.72 9.42 -0.46
C SER A 68 28.64 8.70 -1.80
N PHE A 69 28.14 9.38 -2.83
CA PHE A 69 28.06 8.85 -4.18
C PHE A 69 28.77 9.80 -5.14
N THR A 70 29.60 9.24 -6.03
CA THR A 70 30.30 10.00 -7.07
C THR A 70 29.79 9.60 -8.43
N THR A 71 29.31 10.59 -9.18
CA THR A 71 28.91 10.48 -10.58
C THR A 71 30.07 10.92 -11.47
N SER A 72 29.92 10.88 -12.80
CA SER A 72 30.93 11.40 -13.72
C SER A 72 31.19 12.91 -13.57
N ARG A 73 30.24 13.65 -12.98
CA ARG A 73 30.27 15.12 -12.88
C ARG A 73 30.43 15.66 -11.47
N PHE A 74 29.84 14.99 -10.48
CA PHE A 74 29.70 15.50 -9.11
C PHE A 74 29.84 14.41 -8.06
N THR A 75 30.38 14.79 -6.90
CA THR A 75 30.33 13.99 -5.68
C THR A 75 29.27 14.55 -4.75
N TYR A 76 28.35 13.69 -4.33
CA TYR A 76 27.28 13.97 -3.38
C TYR A 76 27.65 13.32 -2.05
N PRO A 77 28.22 14.06 -1.09
CA PRO A 77 28.96 13.48 0.03
C PRO A 77 28.11 12.78 1.07
N ASN A 78 26.82 13.11 1.13
CA ASN A 78 25.93 12.62 2.18
C ASN A 78 24.47 12.62 1.67
N VAL A 79 24.11 11.51 1.03
CA VAL A 79 22.78 11.19 0.52
C VAL A 79 22.18 10.09 1.39
N ARG A 80 20.95 10.31 1.87
CA ARG A 80 20.21 9.30 2.60
C ARG A 80 19.57 8.30 1.63
N VAL A 81 19.82 7.03 1.90
CA VAL A 81 19.16 5.91 1.22
C VAL A 81 18.49 5.04 2.28
N PHE A 82 17.17 4.95 2.23
CA PHE A 82 16.43 3.89 2.90
C PHE A 82 16.65 2.60 2.11
N HIS A 83 17.03 1.53 2.78
CA HIS A 83 17.14 0.19 2.19
C HIS A 83 16.63 -0.86 3.17
N ARG A 84 15.55 -1.55 2.78
CA ARG A 84 15.04 -2.70 3.53
C ARG A 84 14.97 -3.90 2.61
N LYS A 85 15.81 -4.90 2.89
CA LYS A 85 15.74 -6.21 2.24
C LYS A 85 14.44 -6.93 2.61
N HIS A 86 13.89 -7.68 1.66
CA HIS A 86 12.73 -8.52 1.92
C HIS A 86 13.04 -9.57 2.99
N THR A 87 12.20 -9.68 4.02
CA THR A 87 12.47 -10.52 5.21
C THR A 87 12.59 -12.00 4.88
N GLN A 88 11.93 -12.46 3.82
CA GLN A 88 11.97 -13.86 3.36
C GLN A 88 12.73 -14.02 2.04
N ALA A 89 13.58 -13.05 1.65
CA ALA A 89 14.32 -13.08 0.37
C ALA A 89 15.08 -14.41 0.16
N GLU A 90 15.71 -14.92 1.22
CA GLU A 90 16.49 -16.17 1.16
C GLU A 90 15.63 -17.43 0.95
N LYS A 91 14.35 -17.39 1.30
CA LYS A 91 13.43 -18.52 1.15
C LYS A 91 12.64 -18.49 -0.16
N LEU A 92 12.77 -17.41 -0.94
CA LEU A 92 12.06 -17.25 -2.21
C LEU A 92 12.94 -17.66 -3.40
N PRO A 93 12.35 -18.11 -4.52
CA PRO A 93 13.11 -18.57 -5.68
C PRO A 93 14.01 -17.47 -6.27
N LYS A 94 15.30 -17.79 -6.45
CA LYS A 94 16.32 -16.89 -7.00
C LYS A 94 16.66 -17.14 -8.47
N VAL A 95 16.12 -18.20 -9.07
CA VAL A 95 16.35 -18.57 -10.48
C VAL A 95 15.10 -18.27 -11.32
N PRO A 96 15.21 -17.64 -12.50
CA PRO A 96 16.43 -17.13 -13.16
C PRO A 96 17.01 -15.84 -12.55
N ALA A 97 16.24 -15.15 -11.71
CA ALA A 97 16.64 -13.95 -10.96
C ALA A 97 15.83 -13.86 -9.65
N PRO A 98 16.32 -13.14 -8.63
CA PRO A 98 15.55 -12.87 -7.41
C PRO A 98 14.39 -11.89 -7.68
N LEU A 99 13.60 -11.61 -6.63
CA LEU A 99 12.55 -10.59 -6.71
C LEU A 99 13.12 -9.23 -7.14
N PRO A 100 12.40 -8.45 -7.99
CA PRO A 100 12.87 -7.15 -8.43
C PRO A 100 12.97 -6.16 -7.27
N LEU A 101 13.99 -5.30 -7.29
CA LEU A 101 14.18 -4.22 -6.33
C LEU A 101 13.17 -3.10 -6.62
N LEU A 102 12.39 -2.69 -5.60
CA LEU A 102 11.45 -1.57 -5.72
C LEU A 102 12.15 -0.26 -5.35
N VAL A 103 12.15 0.73 -6.25
CA VAL A 103 12.88 1.99 -6.09
C VAL A 103 11.91 3.17 -6.05
N PHE A 104 11.87 3.88 -4.92
CA PHE A 104 10.96 5.00 -4.70
C PHE A 104 11.67 6.34 -4.90
N ILE A 105 11.16 7.16 -5.83
CA ILE A 105 11.77 8.43 -6.25
C ILE A 105 10.78 9.58 -6.04
N HIS A 106 11.11 10.48 -5.12
CA HIS A 106 10.19 11.55 -4.70
C HIS A 106 10.16 12.74 -5.67
N GLY A 107 9.09 13.53 -5.57
CA GLY A 107 8.89 14.72 -6.38
C GLY A 107 9.67 15.95 -5.91
N LEU A 108 9.48 17.06 -6.63
CA LEU A 108 10.13 18.34 -6.35
C LEU A 108 9.80 18.86 -4.93
N GLY A 109 10.83 19.07 -4.12
CA GLY A 109 10.66 19.55 -2.73
C GLY A 109 10.12 18.50 -1.77
N GLY A 110 10.01 17.25 -2.21
CA GLY A 110 9.61 16.10 -1.40
C GLY A 110 10.74 15.44 -0.63
N SER A 111 10.48 14.24 -0.14
CA SER A 111 11.44 13.34 0.52
C SER A 111 10.92 11.90 0.50
N ALA A 112 11.78 10.94 0.84
CA ALA A 112 11.42 9.54 1.05
C ALA A 112 10.31 9.36 2.11
N ALA A 113 10.18 10.30 3.06
CA ALA A 113 9.13 10.29 4.07
C ALA A 113 7.71 10.34 3.49
N GLN A 114 7.53 10.94 2.30
CA GLN A 114 6.23 10.96 1.63
C GLN A 114 5.77 9.58 1.18
N PHE A 115 6.70 8.65 0.93
CA PHE A 115 6.38 7.27 0.59
C PHE A 115 6.16 6.39 1.82
N HIS A 116 6.38 6.87 3.05
CA HIS A 116 6.31 6.03 4.24
C HIS A 116 5.01 5.21 4.35
N PRO A 117 3.80 5.79 4.14
CA PRO A 117 2.57 5.02 4.20
C PRO A 117 2.50 3.91 3.13
N LEU A 118 2.94 4.17 1.90
CA LEU A 118 3.01 3.17 0.83
C LEU A 118 4.06 2.09 1.11
N LEU A 119 5.25 2.49 1.60
CA LEU A 119 6.33 1.59 1.98
C LEU A 119 5.90 0.57 3.02
N THR A 120 4.97 0.91 3.92
CA THR A 120 4.47 -0.04 4.94
C THR A 120 3.83 -1.29 4.34
N SER A 121 3.24 -1.18 3.14
CA SER A 121 2.74 -2.33 2.38
C SER A 121 3.84 -2.96 1.51
N MET A 122 4.60 -2.13 0.77
CA MET A 122 5.54 -2.60 -0.27
C MET A 122 6.76 -3.38 0.25
N VAL A 123 7.22 -3.09 1.47
CA VAL A 123 8.34 -3.82 2.11
C VAL A 123 8.02 -5.29 2.40
N ASN A 124 6.74 -5.68 2.37
CA ASN A 124 6.31 -7.07 2.49
C ASN A 124 6.22 -7.77 1.13
N VAL A 125 6.38 -7.04 0.02
CA VAL A 125 6.26 -7.54 -1.35
C VAL A 125 7.65 -7.81 -1.93
N SER A 126 8.61 -6.92 -1.71
CA SER A 126 9.99 -7.09 -2.15
C SER A 126 10.95 -6.21 -1.36
N SER A 127 12.25 -6.33 -1.64
CA SER A 127 13.27 -5.38 -1.18
C SER A 127 12.96 -4.00 -1.73
N CYS A 128 13.06 -2.99 -0.88
CA CYS A 128 12.71 -1.61 -1.21
C CYS A 128 13.89 -0.67 -0.93
N ILE A 129 14.13 0.27 -1.84
CA ILE A 129 14.96 1.45 -1.60
C ILE A 129 14.18 2.75 -1.82
N ALA A 130 14.39 3.74 -0.97
CA ALA A 130 13.84 5.09 -1.15
C ALA A 130 14.95 6.11 -0.93
N ILE A 131 15.08 7.07 -1.84
CA ILE A 131 16.25 7.97 -1.90
C ILE A 131 15.80 9.39 -1.61
N ASP A 132 16.41 10.03 -0.62
CA ASP A 132 16.30 11.49 -0.46
C ASP A 132 17.28 12.16 -1.42
N MET A 133 16.76 12.89 -2.41
CA MET A 133 17.59 13.64 -3.34
C MET A 133 18.51 14.65 -2.60
N PRO A 134 19.63 15.08 -3.20
CA PRO A 134 20.53 16.04 -2.57
C PRO A 134 19.78 17.27 -2.03
N GLY A 135 20.01 17.61 -0.75
CA GLY A 135 19.34 18.68 -0.03
C GLY A 135 17.85 18.49 0.30
N CYS A 136 17.25 17.37 -0.09
CA CYS A 136 15.88 16.99 0.25
C CYS A 136 15.85 16.06 1.47
N GLY A 137 14.73 16.04 2.19
CA GLY A 137 14.59 15.24 3.42
C GLY A 137 15.76 15.44 4.39
N ARG A 138 16.48 14.36 4.67
CA ARG A 138 17.67 14.37 5.55
C ARG A 138 19.00 14.37 4.78
N SER A 139 18.99 14.30 3.45
CA SER A 139 20.21 14.42 2.63
C SER A 139 20.84 15.81 2.78
N SER A 140 22.17 15.84 2.78
CA SER A 140 22.91 17.10 2.84
C SER A 140 22.70 17.93 1.56
N PHE A 141 22.77 19.25 1.69
CA PHE A 141 22.66 20.16 0.54
C PHE A 141 24.04 20.41 -0.08
N GLU A 142 24.66 19.36 -0.61
CA GLU A 142 25.95 19.42 -1.30
C GLU A 142 25.97 18.45 -2.51
N PRO A 143 26.66 18.80 -3.61
CA PRO A 143 27.34 20.08 -3.83
C PRO A 143 26.32 21.21 -4.08
N ARG A 144 26.70 22.47 -3.89
CA ARG A 144 25.78 23.63 -4.09
C ARG A 144 25.69 24.15 -5.52
N SER A 145 26.45 23.56 -6.45
CA SER A 145 26.40 23.91 -7.88
C SER A 145 24.98 23.74 -8.40
N TRP A 146 24.49 24.65 -9.24
CA TRP A 146 23.17 24.52 -9.87
C TRP A 146 23.12 23.35 -10.84
N ASP A 147 24.22 23.04 -11.51
CA ASP A 147 24.31 21.95 -12.48
C ASP A 147 24.13 20.58 -11.82
N ALA A 148 24.47 20.43 -10.54
CA ALA A 148 24.30 19.19 -9.79
C ALA A 148 22.83 18.84 -9.48
N TYR A 149 21.89 19.74 -9.78
CA TYR A 149 20.44 19.55 -9.59
C TYR A 149 19.67 19.61 -10.92
N LYS A 150 20.38 19.59 -12.06
CA LYS A 150 19.75 19.38 -13.35
C LYS A 150 19.21 17.96 -13.45
N THR A 151 18.13 17.79 -14.20
CA THR A 151 17.41 16.52 -14.28
C THR A 151 18.31 15.37 -14.73
N ASP A 152 19.24 15.60 -15.64
CA ASP A 152 20.22 14.63 -16.13
C ASP A 152 21.27 14.25 -15.06
N ALA A 153 21.79 15.21 -14.29
CA ALA A 153 22.71 14.97 -13.18
C ALA A 153 22.04 14.18 -12.04
N LEU A 154 20.77 14.50 -11.77
CA LEU A 154 19.98 13.80 -10.77
C LEU A 154 19.61 12.37 -11.22
N ALA A 155 19.32 12.17 -12.50
CA ALA A 155 19.10 10.84 -13.07
C ALA A 155 20.38 10.00 -12.98
N GLU A 156 21.53 10.56 -13.38
CA GLU A 156 22.82 9.86 -13.25
C GLU A 156 23.13 9.45 -11.79
N LEU A 157 22.89 10.35 -10.82
CA LEU A 157 23.03 10.02 -9.40
C LEU A 157 22.13 8.85 -8.99
N LEU A 158 20.85 8.88 -9.38
CA LEU A 158 19.91 7.80 -9.10
C LEU A 158 20.38 6.49 -9.73
N GLU A 159 20.89 6.52 -10.96
CA GLU A 159 21.43 5.34 -11.64
C GLU A 159 22.61 4.73 -10.87
N VAL A 160 23.57 5.56 -10.43
CA VAL A 160 24.71 5.11 -9.60
C VAL A 160 24.22 4.47 -8.30
N ILE A 161 23.27 5.11 -7.61
CA ILE A 161 22.73 4.57 -6.35
C ILE A 161 22.02 3.24 -6.62
N ILE A 162 21.10 3.17 -7.58
CA ILE A 162 20.32 1.95 -7.85
C ILE A 162 21.24 0.78 -8.20
N GLU A 163 22.24 1.03 -9.04
CA GLU A 163 23.25 0.03 -9.41
C GLU A 163 24.04 -0.49 -8.20
N GLU A 164 24.29 0.34 -7.19
CA GLU A 164 25.01 -0.09 -5.99
C GLU A 164 24.17 -0.98 -5.05
N TYR A 165 22.85 -0.81 -5.03
CA TYR A 165 21.95 -1.60 -4.19
C TYR A 165 21.35 -2.82 -4.88
N ARG A 166 21.33 -2.85 -6.22
CA ARG A 166 20.86 -4.00 -6.99
C ARG A 166 21.87 -5.14 -6.94
N GLU A 167 21.38 -6.36 -6.77
CA GLU A 167 22.20 -7.58 -6.88
C GLU A 167 22.54 -7.86 -8.36
N LYS A 168 23.63 -7.27 -8.85
CA LYS A 168 24.05 -7.36 -10.27
C LYS A 168 24.34 -8.78 -10.72
N ASP A 169 25.04 -9.54 -9.89
CA ASP A 169 25.50 -10.89 -10.22
C ASP A 169 24.34 -11.87 -10.39
N THR A 170 23.21 -11.61 -9.73
CA THR A 170 21.99 -12.43 -9.81
C THR A 170 20.97 -11.90 -10.82
N LYS A 171 21.34 -10.92 -11.64
CA LYS A 171 20.47 -10.27 -12.64
C LYS A 171 19.17 -9.72 -12.05
N GLN A 172 19.20 -9.24 -10.81
CA GLN A 172 18.03 -8.68 -10.17
C GLN A 172 17.42 -7.55 -11.01
N GLY A 173 16.13 -7.65 -11.34
CA GLY A 173 15.41 -6.58 -12.03
C GLY A 173 15.10 -5.41 -11.11
N VAL A 174 14.70 -4.28 -11.69
CA VAL A 174 14.32 -3.06 -10.96
C VAL A 174 12.92 -2.62 -11.36
N VAL A 175 12.09 -2.24 -10.38
CA VAL A 175 10.84 -1.53 -10.62
C VAL A 175 10.97 -0.11 -10.09
N LEU A 176 10.79 0.88 -10.97
CA LEU A 176 10.85 2.29 -10.58
C LEU A 176 9.45 2.77 -10.16
N ILE A 177 9.37 3.49 -9.04
CA ILE A 177 8.13 4.04 -8.49
C ILE A 177 8.36 5.54 -8.26
N GLY A 178 7.89 6.35 -9.20
CA GLY A 178 8.05 7.80 -9.18
C GLY A 178 6.81 8.52 -8.67
N HIS A 179 7.00 9.63 -7.97
CA HIS A 179 5.92 10.59 -7.67
C HIS A 179 6.21 11.97 -8.29
N SER A 180 5.26 12.57 -9.00
CA SER A 180 5.40 13.92 -9.56
C SER A 180 6.66 14.03 -10.43
N MET A 181 7.57 14.98 -10.15
CA MET A 181 8.88 15.07 -10.82
C MET A 181 9.73 13.79 -10.71
N GLY A 182 9.53 12.97 -9.67
CA GLY A 182 10.18 11.66 -9.56
C GLY A 182 9.77 10.70 -10.68
N CYS A 183 8.55 10.83 -11.23
CA CYS A 183 8.14 10.09 -12.43
C CYS A 183 8.99 10.48 -13.64
N SER A 184 9.31 11.77 -13.77
CA SER A 184 10.15 12.26 -14.85
C SER A 184 11.57 11.71 -14.79
N LEU A 185 12.15 11.66 -13.58
CA LEU A 185 13.47 11.04 -13.37
C LEU A 185 13.42 9.53 -13.66
N ALA A 186 12.40 8.83 -13.15
CA ALA A 186 12.21 7.41 -13.42
C ALA A 186 12.02 7.11 -14.92
N ALA A 187 11.27 7.94 -15.65
CA ALA A 187 11.08 7.78 -17.10
C ALA A 187 12.40 7.95 -17.86
N LEU A 188 13.26 8.88 -17.45
CA LEU A 188 14.61 9.03 -18.03
C LEU A 188 15.47 7.78 -17.80
N LEU A 189 15.40 7.20 -16.60
CA LEU A 189 16.14 5.99 -16.24
C LEU A 189 15.65 4.73 -16.97
N ALA A 190 14.34 4.62 -17.21
CA ALA A 190 13.72 3.45 -17.83
C ALA A 190 13.71 3.47 -19.36
N SER A 191 13.76 4.65 -19.98
CA SER A 191 13.60 4.80 -21.43
C SER A 191 14.86 4.44 -22.20
N LYS A 192 14.71 3.69 -23.29
CA LYS A 192 15.80 3.39 -24.24
C LYS A 192 16.21 4.57 -25.10
N ASN A 193 15.35 5.60 -25.17
CA ASN A 193 15.60 6.82 -25.94
C ASN A 193 16.32 7.89 -25.12
N SER A 194 16.56 7.64 -23.83
CA SER A 194 17.29 8.55 -22.95
C SER A 194 18.77 8.18 -22.89
N PRO A 195 19.67 9.14 -22.61
CA PRO A 195 21.06 8.84 -22.31
C PRO A 195 21.13 7.86 -21.13
N SER A 196 21.69 6.68 -21.36
CA SER A 196 21.97 5.70 -20.31
C SER A 196 23.43 5.85 -19.87
N TYR A 197 23.66 5.98 -18.57
CA TYR A 197 25.02 6.15 -18.05
C TYR A 197 25.68 4.79 -17.76
N ASN A 198 24.93 3.83 -17.23
CA ASN A 198 25.40 2.50 -16.81
C ASN A 198 24.52 1.33 -17.33
N GLY A 199 23.58 1.59 -18.23
CA GLY A 199 22.71 0.54 -18.79
C GLY A 199 21.54 0.12 -17.90
N LEU A 200 21.19 0.92 -16.87
CA LEU A 200 20.12 0.53 -15.92
C LEU A 200 18.77 0.24 -16.60
N SER A 201 18.46 0.94 -17.70
CA SER A 201 17.22 0.74 -18.49
C SER A 201 17.02 -0.70 -18.95
N GLU A 202 18.09 -1.46 -19.20
CA GLU A 202 18.03 -2.88 -19.60
C GLU A 202 17.60 -3.81 -18.46
N HIS A 203 17.64 -3.31 -17.22
CA HIS A 203 17.25 -4.04 -16.01
C HIS A 203 15.94 -3.53 -15.40
N VAL A 204 15.32 -2.50 -15.99
CA VAL A 204 14.01 -2.01 -15.55
C VAL A 204 12.93 -2.96 -16.07
N VAL A 205 12.31 -3.69 -15.14
CA VAL A 205 11.25 -4.67 -15.41
C VAL A 205 9.85 -4.11 -15.18
N GLY A 206 9.73 -2.88 -14.68
CA GLY A 206 8.46 -2.19 -14.56
C GLY A 206 8.62 -0.75 -14.10
N PHE A 207 7.59 0.07 -14.37
CA PHE A 207 7.58 1.47 -13.98
C PHE A 207 6.18 1.90 -13.52
N ILE A 208 6.09 2.47 -12.32
CA ILE A 208 4.87 3.04 -11.76
C ILE A 208 5.06 4.55 -11.62
N ALA A 209 4.21 5.32 -12.28
CA ALA A 209 4.24 6.77 -12.30
C ALA A 209 3.01 7.35 -11.57
N ILE A 210 3.23 7.93 -10.40
CA ILE A 210 2.20 8.49 -9.52
C ILE A 210 2.14 10.01 -9.72
N CYS A 211 1.00 10.52 -10.16
CA CYS A 211 0.79 11.92 -10.51
C CYS A 211 1.85 12.44 -11.51
N PRO A 212 2.04 11.78 -12.68
CA PRO A 212 3.09 12.16 -13.61
C PRO A 212 2.76 13.46 -14.33
N LYS A 213 3.81 14.07 -14.88
CA LYS A 213 3.71 15.18 -15.83
C LYS A 213 4.22 14.70 -17.19
N ALA A 214 3.41 14.91 -18.23
CA ALA A 214 3.69 14.36 -19.56
C ALA A 214 4.78 15.15 -20.29
N GLU A 215 4.72 16.48 -20.21
CA GLU A 215 5.57 17.37 -21.00
C GLU A 215 6.32 18.38 -20.12
N PRO A 216 7.53 18.79 -20.53
CA PRO A 216 8.17 19.97 -19.95
C PRO A 216 7.34 21.24 -20.24
N PRO A 217 7.51 22.32 -19.45
CA PRO A 217 6.86 23.60 -19.74
C PRO A 217 7.24 24.11 -21.13
N ASN A 218 6.30 24.68 -21.87
CA ASN A 218 6.57 25.22 -23.21
C ASN A 218 7.57 26.41 -23.18
N GLU A 219 8.05 26.87 -24.34
CA GLU A 219 9.08 27.93 -24.39
C GLU A 219 8.67 29.22 -23.65
N LYS A 220 7.42 29.66 -23.79
CA LYS A 220 6.92 30.87 -23.13
C LYS A 220 6.85 30.68 -21.61
N GLU A 221 6.32 29.56 -21.16
CA GLU A 221 6.27 29.19 -19.74
C GLU A 221 7.67 29.06 -19.14
N THR A 222 8.60 28.45 -19.89
CA THR A 222 9.99 28.28 -19.50
C THR A 222 10.70 29.62 -19.31
N LYS A 223 10.55 30.56 -20.24
CA LYS A 223 11.10 31.93 -20.10
C LYS A 223 10.52 32.64 -18.88
N LEU A 224 9.21 32.50 -18.65
CA LEU A 224 8.54 33.07 -17.47
C LEU A 224 9.05 32.47 -16.16
N PHE A 225 9.14 31.13 -16.07
CA PHE A 225 9.63 30.44 -14.89
C PHE A 225 11.10 30.75 -14.61
N LYS A 226 11.97 30.77 -15.64
CA LYS A 226 13.36 31.20 -15.48
C LYS A 226 13.42 32.61 -14.89
N LYS A 227 12.65 33.56 -15.42
CA LYS A 227 12.58 34.94 -14.88
C LYS A 227 12.11 34.98 -13.42
N LEU A 228 11.13 34.16 -13.03
CA LEU A 228 10.66 34.11 -11.64
C LEU A 228 11.67 33.46 -10.70
N LEU A 229 12.45 32.50 -11.19
CA LEU A 229 13.54 31.89 -10.44
C LEU A 229 14.75 32.84 -10.27
N TRP A 230 14.77 34.03 -10.89
CA TRP A 230 15.75 35.08 -10.59
C TRP A 230 15.44 35.90 -9.34
N VAL A 231 14.21 35.84 -8.81
CA VAL A 231 13.82 36.59 -7.59
C VAL A 231 14.75 36.21 -6.43
N PRO A 232 15.34 37.16 -5.67
CA PRO A 232 16.22 36.86 -4.53
C PRO A 232 15.62 35.87 -3.53
N GLY A 233 16.47 35.02 -2.92
CA GLY A 233 16.05 33.98 -1.97
C GLY A 233 15.21 34.51 -0.81
N THR A 234 15.65 35.62 -0.22
CA THR A 234 14.96 36.30 0.90
C THR A 234 13.53 36.73 0.57
N ILE A 235 13.31 37.24 -0.64
CA ILE A 235 11.98 37.64 -1.13
C ILE A 235 11.11 36.41 -1.36
N PHE A 236 11.68 35.35 -1.93
CA PHE A 236 10.96 34.09 -2.13
C PHE A 236 10.57 33.45 -0.79
N ASP A 237 11.44 33.50 0.22
CA ASP A 237 11.14 33.00 1.56
C ASP A 237 10.08 33.83 2.28
N LEU A 238 10.05 35.15 2.08
CA LEU A 238 8.93 36.00 2.53
C LEU A 238 7.60 35.55 1.90
N PHE A 239 7.59 35.29 0.59
CA PHE A 239 6.42 34.76 -0.10
C PHE A 239 6.01 33.38 0.44
N ARG A 240 6.95 32.44 0.62
CA ARG A 240 6.64 31.12 1.19
C ARG A 240 6.05 31.22 2.59
N ARG A 241 6.57 32.13 3.43
CA ARG A 241 5.99 32.40 4.76
C ARG A 241 4.57 32.94 4.67
N TRP A 242 4.31 33.81 3.70
CA TRP A 242 2.96 34.32 3.44
C TRP A 242 2.00 33.23 2.92
N ASP A 243 2.43 32.39 1.97
CA ASP A 243 1.63 31.27 1.40
C ASP A 243 1.28 30.20 2.45
N ARG A 244 2.13 30.05 3.48
CA ARG A 244 1.93 29.15 4.63
C ARG A 244 1.09 29.74 5.76
N ARG A 245 0.68 31.01 5.66
CA ARG A 245 -0.16 31.63 6.69
C ARG A 245 -1.51 30.90 6.79
N GLY A 246 -1.91 30.53 8.01
CA GLY A 246 -3.07 29.69 8.26
C GLY A 246 -2.73 28.25 8.66
N GLY A 247 -1.45 27.89 8.73
CA GLY A 247 -1.00 26.58 9.22
C GLY A 247 -1.56 25.44 8.35
N ILE A 248 -2.23 24.48 8.99
CA ILE A 248 -2.87 23.33 8.32
C ILE A 248 -3.97 23.75 7.33
N ASN A 249 -4.54 24.95 7.50
CA ASN A 249 -5.57 25.53 6.63
C ASN A 249 -5.00 26.55 5.63
N SER A 250 -3.68 26.62 5.49
CA SER A 250 -3.05 27.56 4.56
C SER A 250 -3.28 27.18 3.10
N ALA A 251 -3.23 28.18 2.21
CA ALA A 251 -3.30 27.96 0.76
C ALA A 251 -2.22 26.99 0.27
N SER A 252 -1.02 27.04 0.87
CA SER A 252 0.08 26.11 0.57
C SER A 252 -0.25 24.64 0.86
N VAL A 253 -1.12 24.36 1.82
CA VAL A 253 -1.55 23.00 2.19
C VAL A 253 -2.73 22.59 1.34
N THR A 254 -3.80 23.39 1.32
CA THR A 254 -5.03 23.11 0.58
C THR A 254 -4.78 22.85 -0.92
N ARG A 255 -3.81 23.55 -1.53
CA ARG A 255 -3.44 23.35 -2.94
C ARG A 255 -3.02 21.91 -3.28
N PHE A 256 -2.44 21.20 -2.31
CA PHE A 256 -1.98 19.82 -2.52
C PHE A 256 -3.02 18.80 -2.07
N VAL A 257 -3.60 18.96 -0.88
CA VAL A 257 -4.46 17.94 -0.25
C VAL A 257 -5.96 18.18 -0.45
N GLY A 258 -6.36 19.31 -1.01
CA GLY A 258 -7.75 19.71 -1.17
C GLY A 258 -8.42 20.22 0.12
N GLU A 259 -9.61 20.80 -0.01
CA GLU A 259 -10.36 21.38 1.12
C GLU A 259 -10.94 20.30 2.05
N ALA A 260 -11.27 19.13 1.51
CA ALA A 260 -11.88 18.02 2.24
C ALA A 260 -10.86 17.14 3.01
N ALA A 261 -9.57 17.48 3.00
CA ALA A 261 -8.56 16.69 3.69
C ALA A 261 -8.74 16.71 5.21
N GLY A 262 -8.61 15.54 5.84
CA GLY A 262 -8.57 15.41 7.30
C GLY A 262 -7.33 16.07 7.92
N THR A 263 -7.41 16.37 9.22
CA THR A 263 -6.38 17.08 9.98
C THR A 263 -4.99 16.45 9.84
N GLU A 264 -4.88 15.13 10.02
CA GLU A 264 -3.61 14.39 9.91
C GLU A 264 -2.92 14.60 8.55
N THR A 265 -3.69 14.53 7.46
CA THR A 265 -3.18 14.76 6.10
C THR A 265 -2.67 16.20 5.93
N ARG A 266 -3.42 17.17 6.47
CA ARG A 266 -3.03 18.59 6.40
C ARG A 266 -1.77 18.87 7.22
N GLU A 267 -1.62 18.23 8.37
CA GLU A 267 -0.41 18.28 9.20
C GLU A 267 0.81 17.69 8.48
N LEU A 268 0.66 16.53 7.85
CA LEU A 268 1.71 15.93 7.02
C LEU A 268 2.15 16.87 5.90
N GLN A 269 1.20 17.44 5.15
CA GLN A 269 1.53 18.36 4.07
C GLN A 269 2.16 19.67 4.58
N LEU A 270 1.71 20.20 5.72
CA LEU A 270 2.34 21.37 6.34
C LEU A 270 3.79 21.07 6.72
N ARG A 271 4.05 19.88 7.29
CA ARG A 271 5.38 19.39 7.64
C ARG A 271 6.28 19.29 6.40
N PHE A 272 5.84 18.61 5.34
CA PHE A 272 6.60 18.51 4.09
C PHE A 272 6.87 19.88 3.47
N ASN A 273 5.87 20.77 3.52
CA ASN A 273 6.05 22.14 3.08
C ASN A 273 7.17 22.82 3.87
N ALA A 274 7.18 22.72 5.20
CA ALA A 274 8.18 23.34 6.07
C ALA A 274 9.59 22.78 5.84
N GLN A 275 9.72 21.47 5.64
CA GLN A 275 10.99 20.78 5.42
C GLN A 275 11.64 21.07 4.05
N SER A 276 10.82 21.49 3.07
CA SER A 276 11.31 21.86 1.75
C SER A 276 12.17 23.14 1.77
N ARG A 277 13.48 22.98 1.54
CA ARG A 277 14.47 24.08 1.53
C ARG A 277 14.39 24.87 0.23
N THR A 278 14.19 26.18 0.32
CA THR A 278 14.17 27.09 -0.84
C THR A 278 15.38 26.99 -1.79
N PRO A 279 16.64 27.01 -1.32
CA PRO A 279 17.78 26.96 -2.24
C PRO A 279 17.88 25.66 -3.02
N VAL A 280 17.41 24.54 -2.45
CA VAL A 280 17.35 23.22 -3.09
C VAL A 280 16.21 23.19 -4.10
N TRP A 281 15.01 23.55 -3.64
CA TRP A 281 13.81 23.57 -4.47
C TRP A 281 14.01 24.40 -5.74
N ARG A 282 14.64 25.57 -5.63
CA ARG A 282 14.90 26.45 -6.78
C ARG A 282 15.90 25.86 -7.76
N ARG A 283 16.92 25.15 -7.28
CA ARG A 283 17.91 24.49 -8.14
C ARG A 283 17.29 23.35 -8.92
N MET A 284 16.53 22.48 -8.24
CA MET A 284 15.79 21.41 -8.91
C MET A 284 14.72 21.96 -9.87
N ALA A 285 13.98 22.99 -9.46
CA ALA A 285 12.99 23.64 -10.31
C ALA A 285 13.61 24.34 -11.53
N SER A 286 14.81 24.91 -11.40
CA SER A 286 15.54 25.46 -12.54
C SER A 286 16.11 24.36 -13.42
N GLY A 287 16.60 23.28 -12.82
CA GLY A 287 17.18 22.12 -13.49
C GLY A 287 16.18 21.32 -14.31
N SER A 288 14.88 21.42 -13.97
CA SER A 288 13.79 20.79 -14.70
C SER A 288 13.28 21.61 -15.89
N LEU A 289 13.74 22.86 -16.05
CA LEU A 289 13.35 23.70 -17.18
C LEU A 289 14.27 23.45 -18.39
N PRO A 290 13.72 23.09 -19.55
CA PRO A 290 14.51 22.91 -20.76
C PRO A 290 15.15 24.22 -21.25
N ASN A 291 16.15 24.10 -22.11
CA ASN A 291 16.50 25.16 -23.05
C ASN A 291 15.80 24.88 -24.38
N TYR A 292 15.27 25.90 -25.05
CA TYR A 292 14.67 25.71 -26.37
C TYR A 292 15.65 26.13 -27.44
N ARG A 293 15.87 25.25 -28.43
CA ARG A 293 16.64 25.53 -29.66
C ARG A 293 15.76 25.13 -30.83
N ASP A 294 15.44 26.08 -31.71
CA ASP A 294 14.57 25.88 -32.89
C ASP A 294 13.22 25.20 -32.57
N GLY A 295 12.65 25.52 -31.40
CA GLY A 295 11.38 24.95 -30.93
C GLY A 295 11.48 23.58 -30.27
N VAL A 296 12.67 22.96 -30.26
CA VAL A 296 12.94 21.67 -29.60
C VAL A 296 13.47 21.91 -28.19
N ALA A 297 12.94 21.16 -27.22
CA ALA A 297 13.39 21.19 -25.82
C ALA A 297 14.69 20.37 -25.66
N ASP A 298 15.73 21.03 -25.16
CA ASP A 298 17.05 20.49 -24.81
C ASP A 298 17.19 20.45 -23.28
N GLY A 299 17.23 19.24 -22.72
CA GLY A 299 17.27 18.97 -21.28
C GLY A 299 15.96 19.21 -20.53
N GLY A 300 15.99 19.18 -19.20
CA GLY A 300 14.82 19.38 -18.34
C GLY A 300 13.94 18.13 -18.18
N LEU A 301 12.64 18.32 -17.97
CA LEU A 301 11.68 17.21 -17.85
C LEU A 301 11.53 16.45 -19.19
N PRO A 302 11.34 15.11 -19.13
CA PRO A 302 11.12 14.29 -20.31
C PRO A 302 9.81 14.67 -21.02
N GLY A 303 9.83 14.50 -22.34
CA GLY A 303 8.66 14.65 -23.21
C GLY A 303 8.37 13.37 -24.00
N ARG A 304 7.69 13.53 -25.15
CA ARG A 304 7.23 12.41 -25.99
C ARG A 304 8.28 11.34 -26.26
N GLU A 305 9.49 11.73 -26.66
CA GLU A 305 10.56 10.78 -27.04
C GLU A 305 10.94 9.83 -25.90
N THR A 306 11.07 10.36 -24.67
CA THR A 306 11.38 9.55 -23.49
C THR A 306 10.24 8.61 -23.13
N TRP A 307 9.00 9.11 -23.04
CA TRP A 307 7.83 8.28 -22.70
C TRP A 307 7.58 7.19 -23.76
N ALA A 308 7.74 7.51 -25.04
CA ALA A 308 7.61 6.54 -26.14
C ALA A 308 8.70 5.45 -26.13
N GLY A 309 9.86 5.74 -25.54
CA GLY A 309 10.99 4.80 -25.43
C GLY A 309 10.90 3.81 -24.26
N LEU A 310 9.79 3.79 -23.52
CA LEU A 310 9.55 2.84 -22.43
C LEU A 310 9.17 1.46 -22.99
N ASP A 311 9.99 0.46 -22.69
CA ASP A 311 9.85 -0.93 -23.17
C ASP A 311 9.66 -1.93 -22.01
N CYS A 312 8.89 -1.52 -21.00
CA CYS A 312 8.52 -2.33 -19.84
C CYS A 312 7.03 -2.12 -19.51
N PRO A 313 6.42 -2.93 -18.63
CA PRO A 313 5.13 -2.62 -18.04
C PRO A 313 5.13 -1.24 -17.36
N VAL A 314 4.17 -0.39 -17.69
CA VAL A 314 3.97 0.94 -17.13
C VAL A 314 2.59 1.06 -16.48
N PHE A 315 2.56 1.57 -15.25
CA PHE A 315 1.33 1.91 -14.54
C PHE A 315 1.26 3.41 -14.27
N LEU A 316 0.28 4.11 -14.84
CA LEU A 316 0.05 5.54 -14.63
C LEU A 316 -1.12 5.75 -13.66
N VAL A 317 -0.89 6.51 -12.59
CA VAL A 317 -1.92 6.78 -11.57
C VAL A 317 -2.03 8.27 -11.30
N ALA A 318 -3.23 8.81 -11.23
CA ALA A 318 -3.47 10.22 -10.85
C ALA A 318 -4.72 10.37 -9.99
N GLY A 319 -4.78 11.46 -9.23
CA GLY A 319 -5.99 11.87 -8.51
C GLY A 319 -6.87 12.77 -9.37
N GLU A 320 -8.18 12.54 -9.38
CA GLU A 320 -9.15 13.35 -10.12
C GLU A 320 -9.14 14.83 -9.68
N ALA A 321 -8.91 15.09 -8.40
CA ALA A 321 -8.83 16.43 -7.81
C ALA A 321 -7.38 17.00 -7.79
N ASP A 322 -6.44 16.41 -8.54
CA ASP A 322 -5.06 16.93 -8.60
C ASP A 322 -5.00 18.26 -9.37
N HIS A 323 -4.62 19.33 -8.66
CA HIS A 323 -4.44 20.66 -9.21
C HIS A 323 -2.99 21.00 -9.60
N VAL A 324 -2.03 20.15 -9.22
CA VAL A 324 -0.59 20.31 -9.48
C VAL A 324 -0.23 19.63 -10.81
N THR A 325 -0.58 18.35 -10.93
CA THR A 325 -0.42 17.53 -12.15
C THR A 325 -1.79 16.97 -12.50
N LYS A 326 -2.52 17.70 -13.35
CA LYS A 326 -3.91 17.37 -13.68
C LYS A 326 -4.01 15.94 -14.24
N ALA A 327 -5.07 15.22 -13.89
CA ALA A 327 -5.29 13.84 -14.39
C ALA A 327 -5.22 13.68 -15.91
N LYS A 328 -5.51 14.75 -16.69
CA LYS A 328 -5.35 14.77 -18.15
C LYS A 328 -3.92 14.47 -18.64
N GLU A 329 -2.90 14.63 -17.81
CA GLU A 329 -1.52 14.32 -18.16
C GLU A 329 -1.34 12.82 -18.47
N ILE A 330 -2.14 11.94 -17.84
CA ILE A 330 -2.15 10.50 -18.14
C ILE A 330 -2.50 10.26 -19.60
N ALA A 331 -3.57 10.89 -20.10
CA ALA A 331 -4.02 10.72 -21.49
C ALA A 331 -2.98 11.20 -22.52
N ILE A 332 -2.15 12.19 -22.15
CA ILE A 332 -1.05 12.66 -23.01
C ILE A 332 0.07 11.60 -23.05
N ILE A 333 0.42 11.00 -21.91
CA ILE A 333 1.43 9.94 -21.86
C ILE A 333 0.94 8.68 -22.58
N GLU A 334 -0.35 8.35 -22.46
CA GLU A 334 -0.99 7.27 -23.23
C GLU A 334 -0.82 7.49 -24.75
N ASP A 335 -1.05 8.71 -25.24
CA ASP A 335 -0.80 9.07 -26.65
C ASP A 335 0.67 8.91 -27.04
N PHE A 336 1.59 9.27 -26.14
CA PHE A 336 3.03 9.18 -26.41
C PHE A 336 3.51 7.73 -26.53
N MET A 337 3.00 6.85 -25.67
CA MET A 337 3.33 5.43 -25.68
C MET A 337 2.65 4.69 -26.85
N GLY A 338 1.55 5.22 -27.38
CA GLY A 338 0.79 4.59 -28.45
C GLY A 338 -0.17 3.53 -27.90
N LYS A 339 -1.35 3.43 -28.51
CA LYS A 339 -2.38 2.46 -28.13
C LYS A 339 -1.97 1.08 -28.66
N SER A 340 -1.46 0.21 -27.81
CA SER A 340 -1.44 -1.23 -28.11
C SER A 340 -2.86 -1.81 -28.07
N HIS A 341 -3.06 -2.97 -28.69
CA HIS A 341 -4.34 -3.66 -28.64
C HIS A 341 -4.70 -3.95 -27.18
N PRO A 342 -5.96 -3.78 -26.75
CA PRO A 342 -6.35 -4.08 -25.37
C PRO A 342 -5.92 -5.52 -25.04
N VAL A 343 -5.01 -5.65 -24.09
CA VAL A 343 -4.71 -6.94 -23.48
C VAL A 343 -5.99 -7.29 -22.74
N GLN A 344 -6.63 -8.41 -23.09
CA GLN A 344 -7.68 -8.95 -22.23
C GLN A 344 -7.05 -9.11 -20.84
N ASP A 345 -7.53 -8.34 -19.86
CA ASP A 345 -7.35 -8.71 -18.46
C ASP A 345 -7.98 -10.09 -18.35
N ASP A 346 -7.17 -11.15 -18.35
CA ASP A 346 -7.56 -12.47 -17.83
C ASP A 346 -7.73 -12.37 -16.31
N THR A 347 -8.49 -11.37 -15.83
CA THR A 347 -9.30 -11.50 -14.63
C THR A 347 -10.60 -12.17 -15.06
N ASP A 348 -10.49 -13.35 -15.68
CA ASP A 348 -11.62 -14.26 -15.86
C ASP A 348 -11.53 -15.31 -14.75
N ASP A 349 -12.63 -15.42 -14.02
CA ASP A 349 -12.97 -16.37 -12.96
C ASP A 349 -12.83 -17.84 -13.40
N ARG A 350 -11.62 -18.30 -13.71
CA ARG A 350 -11.34 -19.70 -14.07
C ARG A 350 -10.26 -20.33 -13.18
N SER A 351 -10.58 -20.41 -11.90
CA SER A 351 -10.16 -21.55 -11.09
C SER A 351 -11.39 -22.45 -10.92
N GLU A 352 -11.71 -23.23 -11.96
CA GLU A 352 -12.74 -24.26 -11.85
C GLU A 352 -12.27 -25.31 -10.84
N ALA A 353 -12.93 -25.36 -9.69
CA ALA A 353 -12.75 -26.40 -8.71
C ALA A 353 -13.41 -27.70 -9.21
N ILE A 354 -12.59 -28.70 -9.55
CA ILE A 354 -13.08 -30.06 -9.73
C ILE A 354 -13.36 -30.64 -8.34
N ASN A 355 -14.66 -30.77 -8.04
CA ASN A 355 -15.16 -31.57 -6.93
C ASN A 355 -14.75 -33.03 -7.11
N ASP A 356 -14.20 -33.64 -6.05
CA ASP A 356 -14.63 -34.99 -5.72
C ASP A 356 -14.67 -35.23 -4.22
N SER A 357 -15.83 -35.69 -3.78
CA SER A 357 -16.19 -35.90 -2.38
C SER A 357 -15.82 -37.31 -1.93
N ALA A 358 -15.37 -37.37 -0.68
CA ALA A 358 -15.67 -38.41 0.32
C ALA A 358 -15.23 -39.87 0.08
N ALA A 359 -14.33 -40.35 0.96
CA ALA A 359 -14.54 -41.57 1.76
C ALA A 359 -13.53 -41.65 2.94
N PRO A 360 -13.89 -42.30 4.07
CA PRO A 360 -13.23 -42.14 5.36
C PRO A 360 -12.19 -43.23 5.65
N PHE A 361 -11.16 -42.94 6.46
CA PHE A 361 -10.43 -44.01 7.15
C PHE A 361 -9.91 -43.63 8.54
N ASP A 362 -9.77 -44.70 9.31
CA ASP A 362 -9.97 -44.87 10.75
C ASP A 362 -8.71 -44.59 11.59
N SER A 363 -8.98 -44.29 12.85
CA SER A 363 -8.05 -43.87 13.91
C SER A 363 -7.55 -45.05 14.75
N SER A 364 -6.27 -45.04 15.15
CA SER A 364 -5.82 -45.81 16.31
C SER A 364 -4.63 -45.16 17.04
N MET A 365 -4.96 -44.58 18.20
CA MET A 365 -4.26 -44.45 19.48
C MET A 365 -2.73 -44.58 19.60
N SER A 366 -2.11 -43.64 20.35
CA SER A 366 -1.59 -43.90 21.71
C SER A 366 -1.04 -42.63 22.37
N ARG A 367 -1.48 -42.38 23.61
CA ARG A 367 -1.00 -41.34 24.55
C ARG A 367 0.31 -41.77 25.21
N ASP A 368 1.16 -40.81 25.57
CA ASP A 368 1.77 -40.78 26.91
C ASP A 368 2.43 -39.42 27.30
N ASN A 369 1.87 -38.85 28.38
CA ASN A 369 2.47 -38.18 29.55
C ASN A 369 3.86 -37.51 29.49
N ARG A 370 3.94 -36.22 29.89
CA ARG A 370 4.65 -35.73 31.12
C ARG A 370 4.71 -34.19 31.29
N THR A 371 4.10 -33.73 32.41
CA THR A 371 4.56 -32.80 33.47
C THR A 371 5.28 -31.47 33.18
N SER A 372 4.56 -30.39 33.52
CA SER A 372 4.89 -29.15 34.27
C SER A 372 6.30 -28.56 34.30
N MET A 373 6.42 -27.25 34.00
CA MET A 373 6.98 -26.29 34.96
C MET A 373 6.55 -24.83 34.67
N ASP A 374 6.45 -24.10 35.77
CA ASP A 374 5.92 -22.76 36.03
C ASP A 374 6.99 -21.67 35.86
N SER A 375 6.61 -20.46 35.39
CA SER A 375 7.06 -19.16 35.95
C SER A 375 6.60 -17.94 35.13
N THR A 376 5.74 -17.13 35.78
CA THR A 376 5.78 -15.66 35.95
C THR A 376 5.83 -14.70 34.75
N PHE A 377 4.80 -13.84 34.73
CA PHE A 377 4.56 -12.65 33.92
C PHE A 377 5.44 -11.47 34.32
N ASP A 378 5.84 -10.65 33.33
CA ASP A 378 5.84 -9.18 33.45
C ASP A 378 5.70 -8.50 32.07
N ASP A 379 5.03 -7.35 32.08
CA ASP A 379 4.60 -6.47 30.99
C ASP A 379 5.75 -5.92 30.12
N ASP A 380 5.59 -5.91 28.77
CA ASP A 380 5.89 -4.70 28.00
C ASP A 380 5.21 -4.66 26.62
N LEU A 381 4.65 -3.48 26.31
CA LEU A 381 3.74 -3.20 25.21
C LEU A 381 4.51 -2.46 24.10
N GLY A 382 4.91 -3.14 23.02
CA GLY A 382 5.69 -2.43 21.98
C GLY A 382 6.02 -3.11 20.64
N THR A 383 5.69 -4.39 20.42
CA THR A 383 6.18 -5.11 19.22
C THR A 383 5.22 -6.20 18.78
N ILE A 384 4.24 -5.89 17.95
CA ILE A 384 3.36 -6.92 17.33
C ILE A 384 3.28 -6.75 15.80
N ALA A 385 4.43 -6.55 15.17
CA ALA A 385 4.60 -6.67 13.73
C ALA A 385 5.74 -7.62 13.32
N ASP A 386 6.74 -7.84 14.18
CA ASP A 386 7.92 -8.68 13.82
C ASP A 386 7.70 -10.19 14.06
N GLU A 387 6.84 -10.62 14.98
CA GLU A 387 6.72 -12.04 15.36
C GLU A 387 5.79 -12.90 14.48
N SER A 388 5.28 -12.39 13.37
CA SER A 388 4.43 -13.21 12.47
C SER A 388 5.19 -13.95 11.37
N PHE A 389 6.53 -13.92 11.34
CA PHE A 389 7.31 -14.39 10.19
C PHE A 389 8.48 -15.33 10.50
N GLU A 390 8.69 -15.71 11.76
CA GLU A 390 9.73 -16.70 12.09
C GLU A 390 9.17 -18.13 11.98
N ASP A 391 9.40 -18.76 10.83
CA ASP A 391 9.45 -20.22 10.75
C ASP A 391 10.84 -20.66 11.18
N THR A 392 11.01 -20.99 12.46
CA THR A 392 12.17 -21.70 12.98
C THR A 392 11.94 -23.20 12.78
N GLY A 393 12.50 -23.73 11.71
CA GLY A 393 12.46 -25.15 11.39
C GLY A 393 13.09 -25.43 10.03
N SER A 394 14.38 -25.72 10.02
CA SER A 394 15.13 -26.09 8.83
C SER A 394 14.62 -27.40 8.22
N VAL A 395 13.89 -27.29 7.12
CA VAL A 395 13.95 -28.28 6.03
C VAL A 395 13.93 -27.47 4.74
N THR A 396 15.09 -27.37 4.11
CA THR A 396 15.28 -26.71 2.81
C THR A 396 14.57 -27.56 1.73
N PRO A 397 13.63 -27.01 0.95
CA PRO A 397 13.23 -27.65 -0.30
C PRO A 397 14.44 -27.67 -1.26
N PRO A 398 14.59 -28.67 -2.13
CA PRO A 398 15.70 -28.70 -3.08
C PRO A 398 15.62 -27.49 -4.02
N THR A 399 16.68 -26.70 -4.04
CA THR A 399 16.87 -25.58 -4.97
C THR A 399 17.38 -26.14 -6.30
N PRO A 400 16.72 -25.91 -7.45
CA PRO A 400 17.30 -26.25 -8.75
C PRO A 400 18.48 -25.32 -9.04
N GLU A 401 19.68 -25.89 -9.25
CA GLU A 401 20.90 -25.14 -9.50
C GLU A 401 21.15 -24.89 -11.00
N SER A 402 20.42 -25.56 -11.90
CA SER A 402 20.52 -25.38 -13.35
C SER A 402 19.17 -25.38 -14.09
N PRO A 403 19.11 -24.80 -15.31
CA PRO A 403 17.95 -24.93 -16.21
C PRO A 403 17.65 -26.37 -16.64
N ASP A 404 18.66 -27.26 -16.64
CA ASP A 404 18.53 -28.65 -17.09
C ASP A 404 17.89 -29.56 -16.01
N ASP A 405 18.05 -29.20 -14.72
CA ASP A 405 17.39 -29.89 -13.60
C ASP A 405 15.87 -29.72 -13.61
N ILE A 406 15.39 -28.65 -14.25
CA ILE A 406 13.96 -28.39 -14.42
C ILE A 406 13.35 -29.44 -15.36
N GLN A 407 14.03 -29.79 -16.45
CA GLN A 407 13.54 -30.75 -17.45
C GLN A 407 13.52 -32.20 -16.93
N ALA A 408 14.50 -32.59 -16.10
CA ALA A 408 14.60 -33.94 -15.56
C ALA A 408 13.51 -34.30 -14.53
N ILE A 409 12.90 -33.28 -13.87
CA ILE A 409 11.75 -33.46 -12.97
C ILE A 409 10.45 -33.71 -13.76
N TYR A 410 10.37 -33.27 -15.02
CA TYR A 410 9.16 -33.42 -15.83
C TYR A 410 9.00 -34.79 -16.51
N ASP A 411 10.08 -35.55 -16.69
CA ASP A 411 10.04 -36.77 -17.52
C ASP A 411 9.80 -38.08 -16.75
N ASN A 412 9.66 -38.06 -15.42
CA ASN A 412 9.39 -39.29 -14.64
C ASN A 412 8.43 -39.04 -13.47
N SER A 413 7.11 -39.11 -13.72
CA SER A 413 6.14 -39.74 -12.80
C SER A 413 4.71 -39.65 -13.37
N ASP A 414 4.19 -40.79 -13.81
CA ASP A 414 2.75 -40.99 -14.04
C ASP A 414 2.02 -41.03 -12.68
N THR A 415 1.62 -39.86 -12.17
CA THR A 415 0.64 -39.74 -11.08
C THR A 415 -0.17 -38.45 -11.23
N PRO A 416 -1.49 -38.44 -10.98
CA PRO A 416 -2.34 -37.28 -11.20
C PRO A 416 -2.15 -36.26 -10.05
N GLN A 417 -1.14 -35.40 -10.22
CA GLN A 417 -0.78 -34.33 -9.28
C GLN A 417 -0.47 -33.00 -10.01
N LYS A 418 -1.09 -32.80 -11.19
CA LYS A 418 -1.19 -31.49 -11.86
C LYS A 418 -2.30 -30.72 -11.13
N GLU A 419 -2.06 -29.72 -10.30
CA GLU A 419 -2.00 -28.33 -10.77
C GLU A 419 -1.41 -27.34 -9.73
N LEU A 420 -0.83 -27.80 -8.60
CA LEU A 420 -0.34 -26.88 -7.54
C LEU A 420 1.17 -26.52 -7.60
N GLY A 421 1.89 -26.84 -8.68
CA GLY A 421 3.36 -27.00 -8.63
C GLY A 421 4.24 -26.19 -9.58
N ALA A 422 3.71 -25.25 -10.39
CA ALA A 422 4.56 -24.49 -11.32
C ALA A 422 5.08 -23.19 -10.68
N LEU A 423 6.41 -23.08 -10.52
CA LEU A 423 7.07 -21.82 -10.13
C LEU A 423 6.73 -20.73 -11.16
N PRO A 424 6.18 -19.56 -10.75
CA PRO A 424 5.85 -18.53 -11.72
C PRO A 424 7.09 -18.01 -12.44
N PRO A 425 6.96 -17.60 -13.71
CA PRO A 425 8.07 -17.08 -14.49
C PRO A 425 8.59 -15.77 -13.89
N GLN A 426 9.90 -15.53 -14.01
CA GLN A 426 10.55 -14.27 -13.65
C GLN A 426 11.20 -13.68 -14.91
N PRO A 427 10.43 -13.03 -15.79
CA PRO A 427 10.96 -12.51 -17.05
C PRO A 427 11.97 -11.40 -16.77
N LEU A 428 13.16 -11.50 -17.38
CA LEU A 428 14.17 -10.42 -17.35
C LEU A 428 13.71 -9.18 -18.14
N LYS A 429 12.81 -9.36 -19.10
CA LYS A 429 12.15 -8.32 -19.88
C LYS A 429 10.66 -8.65 -19.99
N PRO A 430 9.82 -8.23 -19.04
CA PRO A 430 8.39 -8.48 -19.10
C PRO A 430 7.77 -7.79 -20.32
N LYS A 431 6.62 -8.28 -20.79
CA LYS A 431 5.94 -7.70 -21.94
C LYS A 431 5.56 -6.24 -21.66
N ARG A 432 5.74 -5.38 -22.64
CA ARG A 432 5.25 -4.00 -22.58
C ARG A 432 3.73 -3.99 -22.41
N VAL A 433 3.26 -3.29 -21.39
CA VAL A 433 1.85 -3.10 -21.03
C VAL A 433 1.68 -1.69 -20.49
N LEU A 434 0.57 -1.03 -20.79
CA LEU A 434 0.19 0.26 -20.22
C LEU A 434 -1.13 0.12 -19.46
N LYS A 435 -1.06 0.26 -18.14
CA LYS A 435 -2.23 0.35 -17.26
C LYS A 435 -2.40 1.78 -16.78
N THR A 436 -3.63 2.29 -16.74
CA THR A 436 -3.89 3.63 -16.23
C THR A 436 -5.10 3.67 -15.30
N THR A 437 -4.99 4.45 -14.21
CA THR A 437 -6.06 4.60 -13.22
C THR A 437 -6.15 6.06 -12.74
N ILE A 438 -7.38 6.59 -12.75
CA ILE A 438 -7.70 7.86 -12.09
C ILE A 438 -8.47 7.55 -10.81
N LEU A 439 -7.87 7.85 -9.65
CA LEU A 439 -8.54 7.75 -8.36
C LEU A 439 -9.56 8.90 -8.26
N PRO A 440 -10.82 8.60 -7.88
CA PRO A 440 -11.88 9.60 -7.83
C PRO A 440 -11.62 10.65 -6.76
N ALA A 441 -12.28 11.80 -6.89
CA ALA A 441 -12.26 12.82 -5.85
C ALA A 441 -12.68 12.20 -4.49
N PRO A 442 -11.98 12.52 -3.37
CA PRO A 442 -11.06 13.65 -3.20
C PRO A 442 -9.58 13.36 -3.49
N ALA A 443 -9.23 12.24 -4.13
CA ALA A 443 -7.84 11.92 -4.45
C ALA A 443 -7.18 13.02 -5.30
N ASN A 444 -5.97 13.42 -4.94
CA ASN A 444 -5.25 14.57 -5.50
C ASN A 444 -3.73 14.30 -5.51
N HIS A 445 -2.90 15.34 -5.59
CA HIS A 445 -1.45 15.21 -5.67
C HIS A 445 -0.81 14.48 -4.47
N ALA A 446 -1.47 14.51 -3.31
CA ALA A 446 -1.02 13.91 -2.05
C ALA A 446 -1.42 12.43 -1.89
N LEU A 447 -1.96 11.78 -2.93
CA LEU A 447 -2.59 10.46 -2.81
C LEU A 447 -1.68 9.34 -2.27
N LEU A 448 -0.36 9.51 -2.30
CA LEU A 448 0.60 8.52 -1.76
C LEU A 448 0.74 8.52 -0.23
N TYR A 449 0.24 9.55 0.46
CA TYR A 449 0.28 9.62 1.93
C TYR A 449 -1.05 10.06 2.56
N MET A 450 -2.08 10.30 1.76
CA MET A 450 -3.45 10.48 2.24
C MET A 450 -4.03 9.13 2.67
N PRO A 451 -4.49 8.95 3.93
CA PRO A 451 -5.04 7.68 4.40
C PRO A 451 -6.16 7.12 3.50
N ALA A 452 -7.03 8.00 3.00
CA ALA A 452 -8.16 7.63 2.15
C ALA A 452 -7.79 7.04 0.78
N SER A 453 -6.60 7.33 0.25
CA SER A 453 -6.19 6.91 -1.09
C SER A 453 -4.92 6.06 -1.13
N VAL A 454 -4.05 6.13 -0.12
CA VAL A 454 -2.81 5.36 -0.12
C VAL A 454 -3.05 3.85 -0.05
N ARG A 455 -4.10 3.41 0.64
CA ARG A 455 -4.49 2.00 0.72
C ARG A 455 -4.96 1.46 -0.64
N ILE A 456 -5.76 2.27 -1.35
CA ILE A 456 -6.17 2.00 -2.73
C ILE A 456 -4.94 1.91 -3.63
N LEU A 457 -4.05 2.90 -3.53
CA LEU A 457 -2.81 2.94 -4.31
C LEU A 457 -1.94 1.70 -4.05
N ALA A 458 -1.77 1.30 -2.79
CA ALA A 458 -0.96 0.13 -2.42
C ALA A 458 -1.53 -1.18 -3.00
N GLY A 459 -2.86 -1.35 -2.98
CA GLY A 459 -3.54 -2.48 -3.62
C GLY A 459 -3.32 -2.49 -5.13
N LEU A 460 -3.62 -1.36 -5.81
CA LEU A 460 -3.44 -1.22 -7.25
C LEU A 460 -1.98 -1.45 -7.71
N VAL A 461 -1.01 -0.95 -6.93
CA VAL A 461 0.42 -1.20 -7.18
C VAL A 461 0.74 -2.68 -7.00
N SER A 462 0.29 -3.31 -5.93
CA SER A 462 0.54 -4.75 -5.68
C SER A 462 -0.04 -5.62 -6.80
N ASP A 463 -1.26 -5.32 -7.23
CA ASP A 463 -1.95 -6.02 -8.32
C ASP A 463 -1.20 -5.86 -9.64
N PHE A 464 -0.75 -4.64 -9.96
CA PHE A 464 0.04 -4.38 -11.15
C PHE A 464 1.37 -5.14 -11.15
N LEU A 465 2.09 -5.13 -10.02
CA LEU A 465 3.36 -5.85 -9.85
C LEU A 465 3.16 -7.36 -10.03
N GLY A 466 2.15 -7.94 -9.39
CA GLY A 466 1.84 -9.37 -9.48
C GLY A 466 1.37 -9.81 -10.86
N SER A 467 0.60 -8.98 -11.56
CA SER A 467 -0.06 -9.38 -12.81
C SER A 467 0.77 -9.08 -14.06
N HIS A 468 1.52 -7.97 -14.07
CA HIS A 468 2.18 -7.49 -15.29
C HIS A 468 3.71 -7.48 -15.21
N VAL A 469 4.30 -7.50 -14.01
CA VAL A 469 5.76 -7.63 -13.85
C VAL A 469 6.15 -9.09 -13.62
N THR A 470 5.64 -9.68 -12.54
CA THR A 470 5.85 -11.10 -12.21
C THR A 470 4.91 -11.52 -11.09
N GLN A 471 4.28 -12.69 -11.23
CA GLN A 471 3.43 -13.26 -10.16
C GLN A 471 4.23 -13.56 -8.89
N ARG A 472 5.58 -13.64 -8.96
CA ARG A 472 6.42 -13.75 -7.76
C ARG A 472 6.32 -12.54 -6.83
N LEU A 473 5.91 -11.38 -7.34
CA LEU A 473 5.61 -10.18 -6.53
C LEU A 473 4.20 -10.20 -5.93
N SER A 474 3.35 -11.18 -6.26
CA SER A 474 2.09 -11.37 -5.54
C SER A 474 2.39 -11.85 -4.13
N LEU A 475 2.09 -11.00 -3.13
CA LEU A 475 2.20 -11.38 -1.73
C LEU A 475 1.39 -12.64 -1.43
N GLY A 476 0.25 -12.82 -2.12
CA GLY A 476 -0.56 -13.99 -1.94
C GLY A 476 0.13 -15.28 -2.38
N TRP A 477 0.76 -15.26 -3.55
CA TRP A 477 1.59 -16.37 -4.03
C TRP A 477 2.78 -16.61 -3.09
N GLN A 478 3.50 -15.57 -2.66
CA GLN A 478 4.66 -15.72 -1.75
C GLN A 478 4.25 -16.39 -0.44
N LEU A 479 3.12 -15.97 0.14
CA LEU A 479 2.60 -16.52 1.39
C LEU A 479 2.20 -17.98 1.26
N GLN A 480 1.67 -18.40 0.11
CA GLN A 480 1.35 -19.78 -0.23
C GLN A 480 2.62 -20.60 -0.44
N PHE A 481 3.57 -20.11 -1.23
CA PHE A 481 4.85 -20.75 -1.48
C PHE A 481 5.61 -21.04 -0.18
N LEU A 482 5.68 -20.05 0.71
CA LEU A 482 6.31 -20.15 2.03
C LEU A 482 5.49 -20.96 3.05
N SER A 483 4.26 -21.39 2.72
CA SER A 483 3.39 -22.17 3.62
C SER A 483 3.56 -23.68 3.54
N THR A 484 4.46 -24.18 2.69
CA THR A 484 4.65 -25.61 2.39
C THR A 484 5.19 -26.46 3.55
N SER A 485 5.30 -25.93 4.78
CA SER A 485 5.63 -26.70 5.97
C SER A 485 4.38 -27.34 6.61
N GLY A 486 4.13 -28.61 6.26
CA GLY A 486 3.07 -29.46 6.80
C GLY A 486 3.27 -29.86 8.27
N LYS A 487 3.12 -28.93 9.22
CA LYS A 487 2.97 -29.26 10.66
C LYS A 487 1.94 -28.34 11.32
N TRP A 488 0.69 -28.77 11.23
CA TRP A 488 -0.52 -28.09 11.68
C TRP A 488 -0.62 -27.95 13.22
N ASP A 489 -0.08 -28.89 14.01
CA ASP A 489 -0.59 -29.10 15.38
C ASP A 489 0.28 -28.58 16.56
N VAL A 490 1.54 -28.20 16.34
CA VAL A 490 2.46 -27.95 17.49
C VAL A 490 3.03 -26.53 17.56
N LYS A 491 3.29 -25.87 16.42
CA LYS A 491 4.05 -24.59 16.43
C LYS A 491 3.23 -23.36 16.83
N ASN A 492 1.90 -23.44 16.93
CA ASN A 492 1.03 -22.27 17.07
C ASN A 492 0.04 -22.31 18.25
N LEU A 493 0.16 -23.28 19.16
CA LEU A 493 -0.81 -23.46 20.26
C LEU A 493 -0.82 -22.28 21.23
N ALA A 494 0.33 -21.83 21.72
CA ALA A 494 0.41 -20.70 22.66
C ALA A 494 -0.20 -19.42 22.08
N LYS A 495 0.11 -19.14 20.81
CA LYS A 495 -0.47 -18.02 20.06
C LYS A 495 -1.99 -18.18 19.89
N TRP A 496 -2.47 -19.39 19.57
CA TRP A 496 -3.89 -19.66 19.48
C TRP A 496 -4.58 -19.52 20.85
N GLN A 497 -3.96 -19.96 21.94
CA GLN A 497 -4.48 -19.85 23.31
C GLN A 497 -4.60 -18.38 23.74
N ALA A 498 -3.58 -17.56 23.47
CA ALA A 498 -3.57 -16.13 23.75
C ALA A 498 -4.62 -15.32 22.96
N VAL A 499 -5.16 -15.88 21.87
CA VAL A 499 -6.22 -15.24 21.10
C VAL A 499 -7.58 -15.44 21.78
N ALA A 500 -8.31 -14.35 21.97
CA ALA A 500 -9.68 -14.38 22.48
C ALA A 500 -10.55 -15.36 21.67
N PRO A 501 -11.28 -16.29 22.31
CA PRO A 501 -12.07 -17.30 21.61
C PRO A 501 -13.10 -16.73 20.64
N VAL A 502 -13.93 -15.79 21.10
CA VAL A 502 -15.08 -15.23 20.38
C VAL A 502 -15.12 -13.71 20.57
N SER A 503 -15.47 -12.95 19.54
CA SER A 503 -15.62 -11.50 19.60
C SER A 503 -16.90 -11.07 20.32
N ALA A 504 -17.00 -9.79 20.67
CA ALA A 504 -18.29 -9.15 20.92
C ALA A 504 -19.19 -9.20 19.65
N PRO A 505 -20.52 -9.02 19.77
CA PRO A 505 -21.42 -8.93 18.61
C PRO A 505 -20.99 -7.85 17.63
N ILE A 506 -20.96 -8.18 16.34
CA ILE A 506 -20.64 -7.27 15.25
C ILE A 506 -21.92 -7.00 14.46
N ALA A 507 -22.34 -5.73 14.43
CA ALA A 507 -23.56 -5.26 13.78
C ALA A 507 -24.84 -6.05 14.14
N GLY A 508 -24.87 -6.72 15.29
CA GLY A 508 -26.00 -7.57 15.69
C GLY A 508 -26.17 -8.86 14.88
N ILE A 509 -25.23 -9.20 13.98
CA ILE A 509 -25.35 -10.32 13.04
C ILE A 509 -24.26 -11.35 13.30
N PHE A 510 -23.02 -10.90 13.49
CA PHE A 510 -21.87 -11.80 13.51
C PHE A 510 -21.19 -11.88 14.86
N ARG A 511 -20.48 -12.99 15.05
CA ARG A 511 -19.35 -13.09 15.98
C ARG A 511 -18.15 -13.69 15.26
N ALA A 512 -17.02 -13.01 15.31
CA ALA A 512 -15.76 -13.55 14.81
C ALA A 512 -15.13 -14.46 15.88
N MET A 513 -14.69 -15.65 15.52
CA MET A 513 -14.05 -16.58 16.45
C MET A 513 -12.77 -17.21 15.87
N LYS A 514 -11.90 -17.71 16.75
CA LYS A 514 -10.82 -18.63 16.36
C LYS A 514 -11.38 -20.04 16.16
N THR A 515 -10.71 -20.86 15.36
CA THR A 515 -11.11 -22.27 15.18
C THR A 515 -11.19 -22.97 16.52
N LEU A 516 -12.14 -23.89 16.68
CA LEU A 516 -12.21 -24.79 17.83
C LEU A 516 -11.11 -25.85 17.74
N ARG A 517 -10.84 -26.55 18.84
CA ARG A 517 -9.98 -27.74 18.88
C ARG A 517 -10.66 -28.82 19.71
N GLU A 518 -10.66 -30.06 19.24
CA GLU A 518 -11.35 -31.17 19.93
C GLU A 518 -10.84 -31.39 21.36
N VAL A 519 -9.52 -31.29 21.53
CA VAL A 519 -8.82 -31.62 22.79
C VAL A 519 -8.64 -30.42 23.73
N ASP A 520 -9.13 -29.23 23.36
CA ASP A 520 -8.98 -28.04 24.20
C ASP A 520 -10.03 -28.00 25.31
N GLU A 521 -9.63 -27.63 26.52
CA GLU A 521 -10.52 -27.65 27.69
C GLU A 521 -11.57 -26.53 27.66
N ASN A 522 -11.29 -25.42 26.97
CA ASN A 522 -12.10 -24.20 27.06
C ASN A 522 -12.75 -23.78 25.73
N HIS A 523 -12.21 -24.21 24.59
CA HIS A 523 -12.69 -23.83 23.26
C HIS A 523 -12.75 -25.02 22.31
N CYS A 524 -13.46 -26.06 22.75
CA CYS A 524 -13.87 -27.24 21.98
C CYS A 524 -15.36 -27.19 21.62
N PRO A 525 -15.85 -28.03 20.67
CA PRO A 525 -17.23 -28.01 20.22
C PRO A 525 -18.28 -28.13 21.32
N GLU A 526 -18.08 -29.03 22.28
CA GLU A 526 -19.03 -29.29 23.37
C GLU A 526 -19.15 -28.08 24.30
N VAL A 527 -18.02 -27.55 24.78
CA VAL A 527 -17.96 -26.36 25.65
C VAL A 527 -18.52 -25.15 24.92
N PHE A 528 -18.13 -24.95 23.65
CA PHE A 528 -18.64 -23.86 22.85
C PHE A 528 -20.16 -23.95 22.69
N ALA A 529 -20.70 -25.11 22.35
CA ALA A 529 -22.13 -25.26 22.16
C ALA A 529 -22.90 -25.07 23.47
N ARG A 530 -22.38 -25.57 24.60
CA ARG A 530 -22.96 -25.32 25.93
C ARG A 530 -23.04 -23.83 26.25
N ASP A 531 -21.95 -23.11 26.02
CA ASP A 531 -21.80 -21.72 26.46
C ASP A 531 -22.45 -20.72 25.47
N TRP A 532 -22.51 -21.06 24.17
CA TRP A 532 -22.91 -20.13 23.11
C TRP A 532 -24.19 -20.48 22.37
N SER A 533 -24.73 -21.70 22.48
CA SER A 533 -25.94 -22.13 21.73
C SER A 533 -27.17 -21.26 21.98
N ARG A 534 -27.20 -20.52 23.09
CA ARG A 534 -28.25 -19.51 23.35
C ARG A 534 -28.28 -18.43 22.27
N TRP A 535 -27.11 -17.93 21.87
CA TRP A 535 -26.97 -16.79 20.96
C TRP A 535 -26.48 -17.17 19.57
N VAL A 536 -25.51 -18.08 19.46
CA VAL A 536 -24.96 -18.54 18.18
C VAL A 536 -25.76 -19.73 17.68
N LYS A 537 -26.29 -19.65 16.46
CA LYS A 537 -27.11 -20.73 15.87
C LYS A 537 -26.44 -21.43 14.68
N ASP A 538 -25.49 -20.75 14.06
CA ASP A 538 -24.78 -21.23 12.89
C ASP A 538 -23.30 -20.85 13.03
N VAL A 539 -22.41 -21.79 12.73
CA VAL A 539 -20.96 -21.60 12.64
C VAL A 539 -20.54 -21.79 11.19
N VAL A 540 -19.90 -20.77 10.62
CA VAL A 540 -19.36 -20.76 9.26
C VAL A 540 -17.84 -20.87 9.34
N ASP A 541 -17.34 -22.03 8.96
CA ASP A 541 -15.92 -22.33 8.85
C ASP A 541 -15.43 -21.97 7.45
N ILE A 542 -14.64 -20.91 7.36
CA ILE A 542 -14.05 -20.43 6.11
C ILE A 542 -12.62 -20.94 5.88
N SER A 543 -12.12 -21.87 6.70
CA SER A 543 -10.78 -22.44 6.52
C SER A 543 -10.75 -23.43 5.35
N HIS A 544 -9.58 -23.57 4.71
CA HIS A 544 -9.40 -24.49 3.57
C HIS A 544 -9.41 -25.96 4.02
N GLU A 545 -8.61 -26.28 5.03
CA GLU A 545 -8.43 -27.64 5.54
C GLU A 545 -9.65 -28.12 6.33
N ALA A 546 -9.78 -29.43 6.48
CA ALA A 546 -10.79 -30.01 7.37
C ALA A 546 -10.65 -29.43 8.80
N PRO A 547 -11.77 -29.19 9.52
CA PRO A 547 -11.71 -28.71 10.88
C PRO A 547 -11.04 -29.76 11.78
N VAL A 548 -10.43 -29.25 12.84
CA VAL A 548 -9.59 -30.02 13.77
C VAL A 548 -10.32 -30.38 15.05
N TYR A 549 -11.63 -30.45 14.86
CA TYR A 549 -12.66 -30.69 15.82
C TYR A 549 -13.80 -31.34 15.06
N ASP A 550 -14.60 -32.15 15.73
CA ASP A 550 -15.75 -32.80 15.12
C ASP A 550 -16.94 -31.83 15.09
N PRO A 551 -17.41 -31.40 13.90
CA PRO A 551 -18.56 -30.51 13.80
C PRO A 551 -19.83 -31.06 14.44
N ARG A 552 -19.96 -32.39 14.56
CA ARG A 552 -21.12 -33.03 15.20
C ARG A 552 -21.27 -32.63 16.67
N GLY A 553 -20.19 -32.23 17.33
CA GLY A 553 -20.24 -31.68 18.69
C GLY A 553 -21.03 -30.38 18.77
N LEU A 554 -20.92 -29.51 17.76
CA LEU A 554 -21.72 -28.29 17.65
C LEU A 554 -23.19 -28.61 17.38
N GLU A 555 -23.45 -29.54 16.46
CA GLU A 555 -24.80 -29.92 16.04
C GLU A 555 -25.61 -30.53 17.18
N LYS A 556 -24.99 -31.39 18.00
CA LYS A 556 -25.59 -31.95 19.21
C LYS A 556 -26.01 -30.87 20.21
N GLY A 557 -25.23 -29.79 20.31
CA GLY A 557 -25.56 -28.63 21.14
C GLY A 557 -26.47 -27.61 20.46
N GLY A 558 -27.06 -27.94 19.31
CA GLY A 558 -28.05 -27.11 18.63
C GLY A 558 -27.49 -25.99 17.74
N ILE A 559 -26.19 -26.03 17.44
CA ILE A 559 -25.51 -25.09 16.53
C ILE A 559 -25.21 -25.80 15.22
N ARG A 560 -25.69 -25.28 14.09
CA ARG A 560 -25.39 -25.85 12.77
C ARG A 560 -23.99 -25.47 12.32
N TYR A 561 -23.26 -26.42 11.74
CA TYR A 561 -21.94 -26.19 11.16
C TYR A 561 -22.04 -26.08 9.64
N HIS A 562 -21.30 -25.14 9.07
CA HIS A 562 -21.24 -24.88 7.64
C HIS A 562 -19.81 -24.67 7.20
N LYS A 563 -19.37 -25.39 6.17
CA LYS A 563 -18.03 -25.25 5.59
C LYS A 563 -18.11 -24.46 4.29
N LEU A 564 -17.31 -23.38 4.20
CA LEU A 564 -17.14 -22.58 2.99
C LEU A 564 -15.63 -22.41 2.75
N PRO A 565 -14.96 -23.40 2.15
CA PRO A 565 -13.49 -23.43 2.11
C PRO A 565 -12.96 -22.27 1.26
N THR A 566 -11.98 -21.54 1.79
CA THR A 566 -11.33 -20.42 1.08
C THR A 566 -9.82 -20.55 1.16
N VAL A 567 -9.10 -19.96 0.21
CA VAL A 567 -7.64 -20.05 0.18
C VAL A 567 -7.01 -19.25 1.32
N SER A 568 -6.05 -19.86 2.01
CA SER A 568 -5.40 -19.25 3.16
C SER A 568 -4.46 -18.12 2.74
N LYS A 569 -4.29 -17.13 3.65
CA LYS A 569 -3.31 -16.02 3.58
C LYS A 569 -3.54 -14.98 2.47
N ILE A 570 -4.43 -15.23 1.51
CA ILE A 570 -4.83 -14.28 0.47
C ILE A 570 -6.20 -13.66 0.77
N PRO A 571 -6.47 -12.42 0.31
CA PRO A 571 -7.80 -11.84 0.35
C PRO A 571 -8.77 -12.67 -0.50
N PRO A 572 -9.99 -12.94 -0.01
CA PRO A 572 -11.04 -13.58 -0.80
C PRO A 572 -11.34 -12.84 -2.11
N THR A 573 -11.61 -13.62 -3.15
CA THR A 573 -12.03 -13.15 -4.47
C THR A 573 -13.44 -12.55 -4.46
N SER A 574 -13.82 -11.87 -5.54
CA SER A 574 -15.17 -11.31 -5.66
C SER A 574 -16.26 -12.37 -5.66
N GLN A 575 -16.02 -13.48 -6.33
CA GLN A 575 -16.93 -14.61 -6.32
C GLN A 575 -17.08 -15.21 -4.91
N GLU A 576 -15.99 -15.51 -4.22
CA GLU A 576 -16.03 -16.04 -2.84
C GLU A 576 -16.79 -15.10 -1.89
N VAL A 577 -16.61 -13.78 -2.03
CA VAL A 577 -17.34 -12.78 -1.22
C VAL A 577 -18.83 -12.82 -1.54
N THR A 578 -19.23 -12.85 -2.81
CA THR A 578 -20.63 -12.94 -3.20
C THR A 578 -21.28 -14.24 -2.70
N GLU A 579 -20.57 -15.36 -2.81
CA GLU A 579 -21.02 -16.65 -2.27
C GLU A 579 -21.22 -16.59 -0.76
N PHE A 580 -20.25 -16.05 -0.02
CA PHE A 580 -20.36 -15.86 1.44
C PHE A 580 -21.55 -14.97 1.80
N ILE A 581 -21.76 -13.85 1.11
CA ILE A 581 -22.85 -12.93 1.41
C ILE A 581 -24.21 -13.60 1.18
N ASN A 582 -24.39 -14.23 0.01
CA ASN A 582 -25.63 -14.95 -0.30
C ASN A 582 -25.88 -16.11 0.68
N PHE A 583 -24.80 -16.78 1.11
CA PHE A 583 -24.86 -17.83 2.12
C PHE A 583 -25.36 -17.30 3.47
N VAL A 584 -24.80 -16.19 3.95
CA VAL A 584 -25.22 -15.54 5.19
C VAL A 584 -26.66 -15.03 5.11
N ASP A 585 -27.06 -14.42 3.99
CA ASP A 585 -28.44 -13.95 3.79
C ASP A 585 -29.43 -15.11 3.95
N ARG A 586 -29.15 -16.26 3.33
CA ARG A 586 -29.95 -17.47 3.50
C ARG A 586 -29.99 -17.94 4.95
N LEU A 587 -28.85 -17.98 5.64
CA LEU A 587 -28.82 -18.38 7.06
C LEU A 587 -29.66 -17.45 7.94
N ARG A 588 -29.66 -16.13 7.67
CA ARG A 588 -30.47 -15.16 8.41
C ARG A 588 -31.96 -15.41 8.21
N GLU A 589 -32.41 -15.70 6.99
CA GLU A 589 -33.80 -16.07 6.73
C GLU A 589 -34.17 -17.38 7.43
N GLU A 590 -33.33 -18.42 7.33
CA GLU A 590 -33.54 -19.68 8.05
C GLU A 590 -33.56 -19.50 9.58
N GLN A 591 -32.78 -18.56 10.13
CA GLN A 591 -32.80 -18.24 11.56
C GLN A 591 -34.12 -17.56 11.96
N LYS A 592 -34.69 -16.69 11.13
CA LYS A 592 -36.00 -16.06 11.38
C LYS A 592 -37.12 -17.11 11.42
N GLU A 593 -37.14 -18.04 10.47
CA GLU A 593 -38.12 -19.14 10.44
C GLU A 593 -37.97 -20.06 11.66
N ARG A 594 -36.72 -20.42 12.02
CA ARG A 594 -36.44 -21.24 13.20
C ARG A 594 -36.78 -20.52 14.50
N LYS A 595 -36.63 -19.20 14.56
CA LYS A 595 -37.01 -18.40 15.73
C LYS A 595 -38.51 -18.54 16.04
N LEU A 596 -39.36 -18.47 15.01
CA LEU A 596 -40.81 -18.60 15.15
C LEU A 596 -41.22 -19.99 15.66
N THR A 597 -40.51 -21.04 15.26
CA THR A 597 -40.84 -22.43 15.60
C THR A 597 -40.21 -22.90 16.92
N LYS A 598 -39.03 -22.39 17.28
CA LYS A 598 -38.26 -22.86 18.43
C LYS A 598 -38.23 -21.90 19.63
N GLY A 599 -38.94 -20.77 19.55
CA GLY A 599 -39.05 -19.81 20.66
C GLY A 599 -37.71 -19.20 21.08
N TRP A 600 -36.81 -18.95 20.12
CA TRP A 600 -35.50 -18.36 20.41
C TRP A 600 -35.62 -16.87 20.79
N GLY A 601 -34.65 -16.39 21.59
CA GLY A 601 -34.53 -14.97 21.93
C GLY A 601 -34.21 -14.07 20.72
N ASP A 602 -34.16 -12.76 20.95
CA ASP A 602 -33.96 -11.77 19.88
C ASP A 602 -32.52 -11.69 19.38
N GLU A 603 -31.55 -12.04 20.22
CA GLU A 603 -30.13 -12.01 19.87
C GLU A 603 -29.69 -13.33 19.22
N LEU A 604 -29.66 -13.35 17.88
CA LEU A 604 -29.22 -14.49 17.08
C LEU A 604 -27.99 -14.09 16.25
N TYR A 605 -26.92 -14.87 16.38
CA TYR A 605 -25.65 -14.59 15.70
C TYR A 605 -25.19 -15.76 14.83
N ILE A 606 -24.46 -15.41 13.78
CA ILE A 606 -23.67 -16.30 12.95
C ILE A 606 -22.21 -16.16 13.37
N ALA A 607 -21.61 -17.25 13.85
CA ALA A 607 -20.20 -17.26 14.18
C ALA A 607 -19.39 -17.58 12.92
N VAL A 608 -18.35 -16.80 12.63
CA VAL A 608 -17.49 -17.00 11.45
C VAL A 608 -16.06 -17.20 11.91
N HIS A 609 -15.38 -18.22 11.40
CA HIS A 609 -14.00 -18.48 11.77
C HIS A 609 -13.13 -18.93 10.60
N CYS A 610 -11.89 -18.43 10.59
CA CYS A 610 -10.79 -19.09 9.92
C CYS A 610 -9.95 -19.81 10.99
N HIS A 611 -8.63 -19.61 11.01
CA HIS A 611 -7.79 -20.15 12.09
C HIS A 611 -7.84 -19.28 13.35
N TYR A 612 -7.48 -17.99 13.25
CA TYR A 612 -7.46 -17.07 14.40
C TYR A 612 -8.64 -16.08 14.46
N GLY A 613 -9.46 -16.01 13.41
CA GLY A 613 -10.62 -15.11 13.40
C GLY A 613 -10.30 -13.62 13.24
N PHE A 614 -9.26 -13.26 12.48
CA PHE A 614 -8.88 -11.85 12.24
C PHE A 614 -8.95 -11.47 10.75
N ASN A 615 -8.00 -11.91 9.93
CA ASN A 615 -7.85 -11.39 8.56
C ASN A 615 -8.96 -11.82 7.59
N ARG A 616 -9.04 -13.11 7.22
CA ARG A 616 -10.11 -13.61 6.32
C ARG A 616 -11.50 -13.43 6.92
N THR A 617 -11.64 -13.73 8.21
CA THR A 617 -12.90 -13.56 8.95
C THR A 617 -13.35 -12.11 8.93
N GLY A 618 -12.44 -11.18 9.22
CA GLY A 618 -12.71 -9.75 9.16
C GLY A 618 -13.02 -9.29 7.75
N PHE A 619 -12.31 -9.78 6.73
CA PHE A 619 -12.56 -9.42 5.34
C PHE A 619 -13.98 -9.76 4.89
N PHE A 620 -14.42 -11.01 5.12
CA PHE A 620 -15.79 -11.42 4.77
C PHE A 620 -16.86 -10.66 5.55
N ILE A 621 -16.67 -10.49 6.86
CA ILE A 621 -17.62 -9.73 7.69
C ILE A 621 -17.68 -8.28 7.23
N VAL A 622 -16.54 -7.62 7.01
CA VAL A 622 -16.48 -6.23 6.54
C VAL A 622 -17.14 -6.09 5.17
N CYS A 623 -16.89 -7.01 4.23
CA CYS A 623 -17.60 -7.03 2.95
C CYS A 623 -19.12 -7.10 3.13
N TYR A 624 -19.60 -7.97 4.02
CA TYR A 624 -21.03 -8.07 4.31
C TYR A 624 -21.60 -6.77 4.90
N LEU A 625 -20.90 -6.14 5.86
CA LEU A 625 -21.34 -4.88 6.47
C LEU A 625 -21.47 -3.76 5.43
N ILE A 626 -20.55 -3.71 4.45
CA ILE A 626 -20.59 -2.72 3.38
C ILE A 626 -21.73 -3.03 2.39
N GLU A 627 -21.81 -4.27 1.89
CA GLU A 627 -22.75 -4.65 0.83
C GLU A 627 -24.20 -4.85 1.30
N ARG A 628 -24.45 -5.11 2.59
CA ARG A 628 -25.79 -5.37 3.14
C ARG A 628 -26.24 -4.41 4.22
N GLU A 629 -25.33 -3.93 5.07
CA GLU A 629 -25.68 -3.07 6.20
C GLU A 629 -25.39 -1.58 5.93
N GLY A 630 -24.85 -1.24 4.74
CA GLY A 630 -24.67 0.15 4.29
C GLY A 630 -23.50 0.89 4.92
N TYR A 631 -22.57 0.17 5.55
CA TYR A 631 -21.36 0.76 6.14
C TYR A 631 -20.41 1.29 5.06
N GLU A 632 -19.72 2.39 5.34
CA GLU A 632 -18.55 2.78 4.56
C GLU A 632 -17.32 1.93 4.95
N VAL A 633 -16.32 1.83 4.07
CA VAL A 633 -15.17 0.90 4.25
C VAL A 633 -14.46 1.08 5.60
N GLN A 634 -14.14 2.33 5.96
CA GLN A 634 -13.45 2.63 7.22
C GLN A 634 -14.35 2.35 8.44
N GLU A 635 -15.65 2.65 8.35
CA GLU A 635 -16.60 2.40 9.42
C GLU A 635 -16.75 0.90 9.70
N ALA A 636 -16.80 0.07 8.66
CA ALA A 636 -16.87 -1.38 8.79
C ALA A 636 -15.58 -1.97 9.39
N LEU A 637 -14.41 -1.45 8.97
CA LEU A 637 -13.12 -1.82 9.56
C LEU A 637 -13.04 -1.45 11.06
N ASP A 638 -13.50 -0.25 11.41
CA ASP A 638 -13.50 0.26 12.79
C ASP A 638 -14.46 -0.53 13.68
N GLU A 639 -15.68 -0.84 13.20
CA GLU A 639 -16.62 -1.69 13.93
C GLU A 639 -16.03 -3.09 14.14
N PHE A 640 -15.39 -3.68 13.12
CA PHE A 640 -14.73 -4.97 13.29
C PHE A 640 -13.59 -4.89 14.31
N ALA A 641 -12.72 -3.90 14.22
CA ALA A 641 -11.58 -3.72 15.14
C ALA A 641 -12.03 -3.45 16.58
N LYS A 642 -13.15 -2.73 16.77
CA LYS A 642 -13.76 -2.47 18.07
C LYS A 642 -14.28 -3.74 18.74
N ARG A 643 -14.87 -4.66 17.98
CA ARG A 643 -15.46 -5.91 18.51
C ARG A 643 -14.47 -7.06 18.57
N ARG A 644 -13.48 -7.06 17.70
CA ARG A 644 -12.36 -8.00 17.62
C ARG A 644 -11.04 -7.20 17.69
N PRO A 645 -10.53 -6.92 18.90
CA PRO A 645 -9.33 -6.09 19.09
C PRO A 645 -8.16 -6.53 18.20
N LYS A 646 -7.41 -5.58 17.65
CA LYS A 646 -6.40 -5.73 16.57
C LYS A 646 -6.97 -5.82 15.15
N GLY A 647 -8.28 -6.05 14.96
CA GLY A 647 -8.95 -6.00 13.66
C GLY A 647 -8.32 -6.89 12.58
N ILE A 648 -8.44 -6.47 11.32
CA ILE A 648 -7.66 -7.04 10.22
C ILE A 648 -6.21 -6.57 10.38
N ARG A 649 -5.28 -7.52 10.48
CA ARG A 649 -3.88 -7.26 10.82
C ARG A 649 -2.99 -7.08 9.59
N HIS A 650 -3.31 -7.77 8.49
CA HIS A 650 -2.48 -7.75 7.30
C HIS A 650 -2.89 -6.64 6.35
N ALA A 651 -1.93 -5.79 5.95
CA ALA A 651 -2.16 -4.63 5.10
C ALA A 651 -2.83 -4.98 3.77
N HIS A 652 -2.41 -6.08 3.11
CA HIS A 652 -2.96 -6.46 1.81
C HIS A 652 -4.45 -6.83 1.83
N PHE A 653 -4.99 -7.28 2.97
CA PHE A 653 -6.44 -7.45 3.12
C PHE A 653 -7.17 -6.11 3.20
N MET A 654 -6.61 -5.15 3.94
CA MET A 654 -7.19 -3.81 4.05
C MET A 654 -7.11 -3.07 2.71
N ASP A 655 -5.93 -3.10 2.07
CA ASP A 655 -5.68 -2.48 0.77
C ASP A 655 -6.70 -3.01 -0.27
N GLN A 656 -6.96 -4.32 -0.31
CA GLN A 656 -7.94 -4.91 -1.20
C GLN A 656 -9.39 -4.48 -0.92
N LEU A 657 -9.78 -4.29 0.35
CA LEU A 657 -11.11 -3.77 0.70
C LEU A 657 -11.30 -2.34 0.17
N PHE A 658 -10.27 -1.51 0.32
CA PHE A 658 -10.30 -0.13 -0.18
C PHE A 658 -10.37 -0.07 -1.71
N VAL A 659 -9.65 -0.95 -2.42
CA VAL A 659 -9.75 -1.06 -3.89
C VAL A 659 -11.16 -1.51 -4.28
N ARG A 660 -11.65 -2.60 -3.69
CA ARG A 660 -12.95 -3.22 -4.02
C ARG A 660 -14.12 -2.24 -3.92
N TYR A 661 -14.13 -1.42 -2.88
CA TYR A 661 -15.25 -0.52 -2.57
C TYR A 661 -14.94 0.96 -2.89
N CYS A 662 -13.94 1.23 -3.73
CA CYS A 662 -13.65 2.59 -4.18
C CYS A 662 -14.74 3.07 -5.18
N LYS A 663 -15.70 3.86 -4.69
CA LYS A 663 -16.77 4.44 -5.50
C LYS A 663 -16.19 5.40 -6.56
N GLY A 664 -16.46 5.14 -7.84
CA GLY A 664 -16.07 6.01 -8.96
C GLY A 664 -14.65 5.81 -9.48
N LEU A 665 -13.97 4.71 -9.11
CA LEU A 665 -12.66 4.36 -9.65
C LEU A 665 -12.73 4.21 -11.18
N LYS A 666 -11.98 5.06 -11.89
CA LYS A 666 -11.87 5.03 -13.36
C LYS A 666 -10.59 4.29 -13.73
N ALA A 667 -10.68 2.97 -13.89
CA ALA A 667 -9.62 2.18 -14.52
C ALA A 667 -9.86 2.16 -16.03
N ALA A 668 -8.85 2.54 -16.82
CA ALA A 668 -8.92 2.36 -18.27
C ALA A 668 -8.59 0.90 -18.64
N PRO A 669 -9.00 0.41 -19.83
CA PRO A 669 -8.55 -0.88 -20.33
C PRO A 669 -7.02 -0.96 -20.31
N THR A 670 -6.48 -2.13 -19.99
CA THR A 670 -5.05 -2.40 -20.06
C THR A 670 -4.65 -2.54 -21.54
N PHE A 671 -3.65 -1.77 -22.00
CA PHE A 671 -3.19 -1.75 -23.39
C PHE A 671 -1.84 -2.41 -23.57
#